data_AF-A0A316M9B9-F1
#
_entry.id   AF-A0A316M9B9-F1
#
_cell.length_a   1.000
_cell.length_b   1.000
_cell.length_c   1.000
_cell.angle_alpha   90.00
_cell.angle_beta   90.00
_cell.angle_gamma   90.00
#
_symmetry.space_group_name_H-M   'P 1'
#
loop_
_entity.id
_entity.type
_entity.pdbx_description
1 polymer ?
#
loop_
_entity_poly.entity_id
_entity_poly.type
_entity_poly.pdbx_seq_one_letter_code
_entity_poly.pdbx_strand_id
1 'polypeptide(L)'
;MQWPETQMYWSEFIQKLSRPERTAETFVEYKSYAKPQQDELKDVGGFVGGTLLNGKRKNESAGVRYLVTLDADTIEPGGTQRIINRVSALGCTYVIYSTRKHEGAAPRLRIIVPLDRECGSEEYEAIARKLAEFIDINIFDPTTFEPVRLMYWPSCSKDSEFVFFYEDKPFLSKDGMLSLYGNWQNIEEWPQVPGAVKLRERSAKKQGDPLSKSGIVGAFCKNYSIEEAMTEFIPGTYEPAGNDRYTFTGGSTVGGAVVYDDKFIYSHHATDPCSGKLCNAFDMVRLHLFGDEDMDSLPDTPTNKLPSYGSMCRFISDRDEIKQIVIKERQEQVSNAFGQELQTAPSTYDPQWMTKLKVNPNTGNPVSTPYNMKLIIENDPVIANKFYFDEFADRVYITGSLPWDASMQSGKRVWGDGDDAALRNYLSDAYGISGKEKIADSLTEIIQKRKFHPLKEYLSSLIWDGVPRVDTLLTDYLGALDTAYTRAAIRKCLVAAVARVFRPGVKFDNMIILAGRQGLGKSTFWNRLGLDWYSDSLSTFEGKEASELLQGYWIIEVGELAGLNKAEMNTIKGFLSKQEDIYRAPFARRTMPHPRNCILVGTTNDAEFLRDKTGNRRFWPIDLGKQVPIKSVWRDLAEEVPQIWAEAVEYFKKAEPLYIDQRLEQMAVEAQEEHRESDPREGVILNFLDALVPEDWNRRDEDNRRTFYMNMAANKQLCTVKRDRICAVELWCECFRQDKGRMKNSDAREINGILRHLTGWEELKGPRDTAAYGKQRLFVSAERYKYNGQS
;
A
#
# COMPACT_ATOMS: atom_id res chain seq x y z
N MET A 1 -28.71 -36.36 -11.43
CA MET A 1 -29.27 -37.29 -12.45
C MET A 1 -30.01 -38.44 -11.74
N GLN A 2 -31.29 -38.68 -12.03
CA GLN A 2 -32.05 -39.83 -11.48
C GLN A 2 -32.00 -41.01 -12.44
N TRP A 3 -31.64 -42.19 -11.94
CA TRP A 3 -31.61 -43.44 -12.71
C TRP A 3 -32.98 -44.13 -12.62
N PRO A 4 -33.72 -44.26 -13.73
CA PRO A 4 -35.02 -44.92 -13.73
C PRO A 4 -34.86 -46.43 -13.52
N GLU A 5 -35.71 -47.01 -12.67
CA GLU A 5 -35.79 -48.46 -12.52
C GLU A 5 -36.56 -49.06 -13.71
N THR A 6 -36.08 -50.18 -14.24
CA THR A 6 -36.71 -50.87 -15.37
C THR A 6 -36.67 -52.38 -15.14
N GLN A 7 -37.81 -53.04 -15.29
CA GLN A 7 -37.93 -54.50 -15.28
C GLN A 7 -37.89 -55.02 -16.72
N MET A 8 -37.19 -56.13 -16.94
CA MET A 8 -36.97 -56.72 -18.26
C MET A 8 -36.85 -58.24 -18.11
N TYR A 9 -37.43 -59.00 -19.05
CA TYR A 9 -37.22 -60.45 -19.07
C TYR A 9 -35.75 -60.77 -19.40
N TRP A 10 -35.19 -61.82 -18.81
CA TRP A 10 -33.80 -62.22 -19.09
C TRP A 10 -33.55 -62.46 -20.60
N SER A 11 -34.53 -63.02 -21.31
CA SER A 11 -34.49 -63.21 -22.77
C SER A 11 -34.43 -61.89 -23.54
N GLU A 12 -35.17 -60.87 -23.12
CA GLU A 12 -35.13 -59.52 -23.71
C GLU A 12 -33.79 -58.84 -23.43
N PHE A 13 -33.23 -59.04 -22.24
CA PHE A 13 -31.92 -58.53 -21.85
C PHE A 13 -30.81 -59.13 -22.72
N ILE A 14 -30.82 -60.45 -22.93
CA ILE A 14 -29.89 -61.14 -23.85
C ILE A 14 -30.06 -60.60 -25.28
N GLN A 15 -31.29 -60.46 -25.77
CA GLN A 15 -31.56 -59.96 -27.12
C GLN A 15 -31.04 -58.53 -27.32
N LYS A 16 -31.15 -57.68 -26.30
CA LYS A 16 -30.59 -56.32 -26.31
C LYS A 16 -29.06 -56.35 -26.35
N LEU A 17 -28.43 -57.25 -25.57
CA LEU A 17 -26.97 -57.40 -25.57
C LEU A 17 -26.41 -58.01 -26.87
N SER A 18 -27.21 -58.77 -27.63
CA SER A 18 -26.75 -59.40 -28.87
C SER A 18 -26.60 -58.43 -30.05
N ARG A 19 -27.05 -57.16 -29.89
CA ARG A 19 -27.12 -56.16 -30.95
C ARG A 19 -26.32 -54.91 -30.54
N PRO A 20 -25.02 -54.82 -30.88
CA PRO A 20 -24.21 -53.66 -30.54
C PRO A 20 -24.63 -52.45 -31.37
N GLU A 21 -24.60 -51.27 -30.76
CA GLU A 21 -24.70 -50.01 -31.51
C GLU A 21 -23.40 -49.77 -32.28
N ARG A 22 -23.50 -49.65 -33.61
CA ARG A 22 -22.34 -49.45 -34.49
C ARG A 22 -22.25 -48.00 -34.94
N THR A 23 -21.13 -47.36 -34.63
CA THR A 23 -20.84 -45.97 -35.00
C THR A 23 -19.98 -45.91 -36.28
N ALA A 24 -19.93 -44.75 -36.95
CA ALA A 24 -19.41 -44.60 -38.31
C ALA A 24 -17.87 -44.57 -38.41
N GLU A 25 -17.16 -44.35 -37.31
CA GLU A 25 -15.71 -44.36 -37.26
C GLU A 25 -15.16 -45.79 -37.30
N THR A 26 -13.92 -45.92 -37.76
CA THR A 26 -13.12 -47.15 -37.66
C THR A 26 -12.55 -47.30 -36.25
N PHE A 27 -12.23 -48.53 -35.86
CA PHE A 27 -11.63 -48.83 -34.57
C PHE A 27 -10.29 -48.11 -34.34
N VAL A 28 -9.50 -47.95 -35.42
CA VAL A 28 -8.23 -47.21 -35.39
C VAL A 28 -8.47 -45.72 -35.14
N GLU A 29 -9.45 -45.11 -35.80
CA GLU A 29 -9.84 -43.72 -35.55
C GLU A 29 -10.29 -43.53 -34.10
N TYR A 30 -11.17 -44.41 -33.60
CA TYR A 30 -11.63 -44.36 -32.21
C TYR A 30 -10.48 -44.42 -31.21
N LYS A 31 -9.51 -45.33 -31.39
CA LYS A 31 -8.32 -45.43 -30.53
C LYS A 31 -7.44 -44.17 -30.54
N SER A 32 -7.46 -43.41 -31.65
CA SER A 32 -6.69 -42.18 -31.80
C SER A 32 -7.32 -40.95 -31.11
N TYR A 33 -8.62 -41.01 -30.79
CA TYR A 33 -9.33 -39.89 -30.18
C TYR A 33 -8.89 -39.60 -28.74
N ALA A 34 -9.07 -38.36 -28.29
CA ALA A 34 -8.88 -38.00 -26.89
C ALA A 34 -9.91 -38.72 -25.99
N LYS A 35 -9.55 -38.99 -24.73
CA LYS A 35 -10.39 -39.74 -23.78
C LYS A 35 -11.84 -39.23 -23.68
N PRO A 36 -12.13 -37.91 -23.61
CA PRO A 36 -13.51 -37.42 -23.53
C PRO A 36 -14.36 -37.82 -24.75
N GLN A 37 -13.79 -37.75 -25.95
CA GLN A 37 -14.46 -38.13 -27.19
C GLN A 37 -14.64 -39.66 -27.29
N GLN A 38 -13.70 -40.43 -26.75
CA GLN A 38 -13.88 -41.89 -26.63
C GLN A 38 -15.02 -42.25 -25.69
N ASP A 39 -15.11 -41.56 -24.54
CA ASP A 39 -16.14 -41.79 -23.53
C ASP A 39 -17.53 -41.38 -24.04
N GLU A 40 -17.65 -40.26 -24.77
CA GLU A 40 -18.91 -39.82 -25.40
C GLU A 40 -19.45 -40.87 -26.38
N LEU A 41 -18.62 -41.34 -27.30
CA LEU A 41 -19.05 -42.34 -28.28
C LEU A 41 -19.31 -43.73 -27.64
N LYS A 42 -18.74 -43.99 -26.45
CA LYS A 42 -18.95 -45.24 -25.69
C LYS A 42 -20.27 -45.20 -24.93
N ASP A 43 -20.78 -44.00 -24.62
CA ASP A 43 -21.98 -43.80 -23.83
C ASP A 43 -23.26 -43.93 -24.67
N VAL A 44 -23.63 -45.17 -24.94
CA VAL A 44 -24.93 -45.55 -25.53
C VAL A 44 -25.95 -45.91 -24.43
N GLY A 45 -25.75 -45.37 -23.22
CA GLY A 45 -26.42 -45.76 -21.99
C GLY A 45 -25.84 -47.05 -21.37
N GLY A 46 -26.39 -47.47 -20.23
CA GLY A 46 -25.94 -48.67 -19.53
C GLY A 46 -26.87 -49.14 -18.41
N PHE A 47 -26.39 -50.08 -17.59
CA PHE A 47 -27.11 -50.69 -16.46
C PHE A 47 -26.16 -51.01 -15.30
N VAL A 48 -26.71 -51.22 -14.09
CA VAL A 48 -25.96 -51.58 -12.87
C VAL A 48 -26.41 -52.91 -12.23
N GLY A 49 -27.36 -53.63 -12.84
CA GLY A 49 -27.74 -54.98 -12.43
C GLY A 49 -28.60 -55.09 -11.15
N GLY A 50 -29.22 -54.00 -10.70
CA GLY A 50 -30.05 -53.97 -9.49
C GLY A 50 -30.76 -52.63 -9.27
N THR A 51 -31.30 -52.43 -8.06
CA THR A 51 -32.04 -51.20 -7.69
C THR A 51 -31.14 -50.15 -7.06
N LEU A 52 -31.52 -48.88 -7.17
CA LEU A 52 -30.81 -47.75 -6.55
C LEU A 52 -31.76 -47.02 -5.61
N LEU A 53 -31.41 -46.95 -4.33
CA LEU A 53 -32.15 -46.17 -3.34
C LEU A 53 -32.18 -44.70 -3.80
N ASN A 54 -33.38 -44.10 -3.84
CA ASN A 54 -33.62 -42.73 -4.28
C ASN A 54 -33.13 -42.42 -5.72
N GLY A 55 -32.92 -43.45 -6.57
CA GLY A 55 -32.47 -43.29 -7.95
C GLY A 55 -31.06 -42.72 -8.10
N LYS A 56 -30.22 -42.77 -7.05
CA LYS A 56 -28.85 -42.23 -7.04
C LYS A 56 -27.81 -43.34 -7.24
N ARG A 57 -26.89 -43.18 -8.19
CA ARG A 57 -25.79 -44.13 -8.43
C ARG A 57 -24.59 -43.82 -7.52
N LYS A 58 -24.68 -44.23 -6.26
CA LYS A 58 -23.58 -44.28 -5.29
C LYS A 58 -23.59 -45.63 -4.57
N ASN A 59 -22.44 -46.11 -4.10
CA ASN A 59 -22.40 -47.39 -3.39
C ASN A 59 -23.28 -47.38 -2.12
N GLU A 60 -23.33 -46.28 -1.38
CA GLU A 60 -24.23 -46.08 -0.22
C GLU A 60 -25.73 -46.11 -0.57
N SER A 61 -26.08 -45.80 -1.83
CA SER A 61 -27.44 -45.87 -2.36
C SER A 61 -27.70 -47.18 -3.12
N ALA A 62 -26.82 -48.17 -2.99
CA ALA A 62 -27.01 -49.47 -3.63
C ALA A 62 -28.15 -50.25 -2.94
N GLY A 63 -29.25 -50.46 -3.67
CA GLY A 63 -30.30 -51.38 -3.25
C GLY A 63 -29.93 -52.84 -3.51
N VAL A 64 -30.92 -53.69 -3.75
CA VAL A 64 -30.69 -55.11 -4.02
C VAL A 64 -30.11 -55.36 -5.43
N ARG A 65 -29.42 -56.49 -5.63
CA ARG A 65 -28.74 -56.87 -6.87
C ARG A 65 -29.28 -58.19 -7.40
N TYR A 66 -29.49 -58.22 -8.71
CA TYR A 66 -30.01 -59.39 -9.43
C TYR A 66 -28.96 -59.98 -10.39
N LEU A 67 -28.00 -59.16 -10.84
CA LEU A 67 -26.95 -59.57 -11.77
C LEU A 67 -25.58 -59.34 -11.13
N VAL A 68 -24.70 -60.34 -11.22
CA VAL A 68 -23.26 -60.15 -11.03
C VAL A 68 -22.66 -59.68 -12.34
N THR A 69 -21.98 -58.53 -12.33
CA THR A 69 -21.39 -57.93 -13.53
C THR A 69 -19.88 -57.79 -13.39
N LEU A 70 -19.13 -58.44 -14.27
CA LEU A 70 -17.67 -58.45 -14.24
C LEU A 70 -17.07 -57.86 -15.52
N ASP A 71 -16.13 -56.91 -15.40
CA ASP A 71 -15.41 -56.26 -16.51
C ASP A 71 -13.99 -56.84 -16.63
N ALA A 72 -13.81 -57.76 -17.58
CA ALA A 72 -12.53 -58.42 -17.84
C ALA A 72 -11.75 -57.64 -18.90
N ASP A 73 -10.80 -56.82 -18.44
CA ASP A 73 -10.07 -55.84 -19.28
C ASP A 73 -8.61 -56.24 -19.58
N THR A 74 -8.05 -57.21 -18.85
CA THR A 74 -6.63 -57.60 -18.91
C THR A 74 -6.44 -59.06 -19.35
N ILE A 75 -7.27 -59.52 -20.30
CA ILE A 75 -7.15 -60.86 -20.89
C ILE A 75 -5.93 -60.89 -21.84
N GLU A 76 -5.12 -61.94 -21.80
CA GLU A 76 -3.98 -62.07 -22.70
C GLU A 76 -4.40 -62.22 -24.19
N PRO A 77 -3.52 -61.87 -25.15
CA PRO A 77 -3.82 -61.99 -26.57
C PRO A 77 -4.33 -63.39 -26.96
N GLY A 78 -5.46 -63.46 -27.67
CA GLY A 78 -6.10 -64.72 -28.04
C GLY A 78 -6.84 -65.47 -26.91
N GLY A 79 -6.91 -64.91 -25.70
CA GLY A 79 -7.51 -65.56 -24.51
C GLY A 79 -9.04 -65.65 -24.49
N THR A 80 -9.76 -65.06 -25.46
CA THR A 80 -11.24 -64.99 -25.48
C THR A 80 -11.90 -66.36 -25.27
N GLN A 81 -11.52 -67.38 -26.05
CA GLN A 81 -12.13 -68.70 -25.97
C GLN A 81 -11.85 -69.39 -24.63
N ARG A 82 -10.67 -69.16 -24.05
CA ARG A 82 -10.31 -69.70 -22.73
C ARG A 82 -11.25 -69.15 -21.66
N ILE A 83 -11.53 -67.85 -21.68
CA ILE A 83 -12.46 -67.22 -20.74
C ILE A 83 -13.88 -67.75 -20.94
N ILE A 84 -14.37 -67.87 -22.19
CA ILE A 84 -15.69 -68.45 -22.48
C ILE A 84 -15.81 -69.87 -21.91
N ASN A 85 -14.78 -70.71 -22.10
CA ASN A 85 -14.77 -72.08 -21.59
C ASN A 85 -14.78 -72.12 -20.05
N ARG A 86 -14.02 -71.23 -19.38
CA ARG A 86 -14.02 -71.15 -17.91
C ARG A 86 -15.38 -70.70 -17.36
N VAL A 87 -16.04 -69.74 -18.01
CA VAL A 87 -17.39 -69.31 -17.62
C VAL A 87 -18.42 -70.42 -17.88
N SER A 88 -18.36 -71.12 -19.03
CA SER A 88 -19.24 -72.26 -19.34
C SER A 88 -19.15 -73.38 -18.29
N ALA A 89 -17.93 -73.62 -17.78
CA ALA A 89 -17.65 -74.63 -16.75
C ALA A 89 -18.29 -74.32 -15.39
N LEU A 90 -18.75 -73.09 -15.15
CA LEU A 90 -19.47 -72.73 -13.91
C LEU A 90 -20.85 -73.41 -13.81
N GLY A 91 -21.40 -73.91 -14.92
CA GLY A 91 -22.65 -74.65 -14.93
C GLY A 91 -23.91 -73.82 -14.66
N CYS A 92 -23.81 -72.49 -14.69
CA CYS A 92 -24.94 -71.56 -14.52
C CYS A 92 -25.19 -70.75 -15.80
N THR A 93 -26.33 -70.05 -15.86
CA THR A 93 -26.63 -69.10 -16.94
C THR A 93 -25.64 -67.95 -16.94
N TYR A 94 -25.23 -67.50 -18.12
CA TYR A 94 -24.44 -66.28 -18.26
C TYR A 94 -24.61 -65.68 -19.66
N VAL A 95 -24.22 -64.41 -19.79
CA VAL A 95 -24.01 -63.75 -21.08
C VAL A 95 -22.68 -63.02 -21.06
N ILE A 96 -21.90 -63.20 -22.13
CA ILE A 96 -20.63 -62.53 -22.40
C ILE A 96 -20.82 -61.65 -23.63
N TYR A 97 -20.36 -60.40 -23.53
CA TYR A 97 -20.25 -59.53 -24.70
C TYR A 97 -18.97 -58.68 -24.65
N SER A 98 -18.43 -58.32 -25.81
CA SER A 98 -17.21 -57.52 -25.87
C SER A 98 -17.44 -56.05 -25.52
N THR A 99 -16.43 -55.40 -24.95
CA THR A 99 -16.42 -53.94 -24.80
C THR A 99 -16.02 -53.28 -26.13
N ARG A 100 -16.30 -51.98 -26.28
CA ARG A 100 -15.93 -51.23 -27.49
C ARG A 100 -14.44 -51.26 -27.83
N LYS A 101 -13.56 -51.46 -26.84
CA LYS A 101 -12.10 -51.53 -27.02
C LYS A 101 -11.58 -52.94 -27.33
N HIS A 102 -12.47 -53.91 -27.53
CA HIS A 102 -12.09 -55.29 -27.81
C HIS A 102 -11.38 -55.43 -29.15
N GLU A 103 -10.29 -56.19 -29.16
CA GLU A 103 -9.62 -56.72 -30.34
C GLU A 103 -8.98 -58.06 -29.99
N GLY A 104 -8.77 -58.97 -30.94
CA GLY A 104 -8.17 -60.28 -30.65
C GLY A 104 -6.78 -60.21 -29.96
N ALA A 105 -6.00 -59.16 -30.20
CA ALA A 105 -4.71 -58.93 -29.56
C ALA A 105 -4.82 -58.38 -28.11
N ALA A 106 -5.95 -57.81 -27.72
CA ALA A 106 -6.21 -57.31 -26.36
C ALA A 106 -7.70 -57.52 -26.02
N PRO A 107 -8.13 -58.77 -25.75
CA PRO A 107 -9.52 -59.07 -25.53
C PRO A 107 -10.07 -58.35 -24.29
N ARG A 108 -11.25 -57.75 -24.45
CA ARG A 108 -12.00 -57.11 -23.36
C ARG A 108 -13.44 -57.59 -23.39
N LEU A 109 -13.91 -58.16 -22.29
CA LEU A 109 -15.20 -58.84 -22.20
C LEU A 109 -15.94 -58.39 -20.94
N ARG A 110 -17.26 -58.30 -21.04
CA ARG A 110 -18.17 -58.19 -19.89
C ARG A 110 -18.86 -59.51 -19.69
N ILE A 111 -18.83 -60.00 -18.46
CA ILE A 111 -19.42 -61.27 -18.05
C ILE A 111 -20.55 -60.94 -17.10
N ILE A 112 -21.77 -61.31 -17.48
CA ILE A 112 -22.99 -61.05 -16.69
C ILE A 112 -23.60 -62.38 -16.29
N VAL A 113 -23.81 -62.56 -14.99
CA VAL A 113 -24.35 -63.80 -14.41
C VAL A 113 -25.56 -63.45 -13.54
N PRO A 114 -26.78 -63.89 -13.88
CA PRO A 114 -27.97 -63.66 -13.07
C PRO A 114 -27.98 -64.57 -11.82
N LEU A 115 -28.48 -64.02 -10.72
CA LEU A 115 -28.68 -64.72 -9.46
C LEU A 115 -30.07 -65.35 -9.40
N ASP A 116 -30.19 -66.48 -8.70
CA ASP A 116 -31.47 -67.16 -8.44
C ASP A 116 -32.45 -66.33 -7.59
N ARG A 117 -31.92 -65.39 -6.81
CA ARG A 117 -32.66 -64.41 -6.01
C ARG A 117 -31.80 -63.18 -5.75
N GLU A 118 -32.41 -62.10 -5.29
CA GLU A 118 -31.67 -60.88 -5.00
C GLU A 118 -30.65 -61.02 -3.85
N CYS A 119 -29.56 -60.28 -3.96
CA CYS A 119 -28.57 -60.12 -2.89
C CYS A 119 -28.40 -58.64 -2.49
N GLY A 120 -27.96 -58.41 -1.27
CA GLY A 120 -27.52 -57.09 -0.81
C GLY A 120 -26.18 -56.69 -1.41
N SER A 121 -25.82 -55.43 -1.25
CA SER A 121 -24.58 -54.84 -1.82
C SER A 121 -23.28 -55.50 -1.34
N GLU A 122 -23.25 -55.97 -0.10
CA GLU A 122 -22.06 -56.65 0.46
C GLU A 122 -22.00 -58.13 0.08
N GLU A 123 -23.16 -58.80 0.06
CA GLU A 123 -23.27 -60.16 -0.48
C GLU A 123 -22.86 -60.19 -1.95
N TYR A 124 -23.24 -59.16 -2.72
CA TYR A 124 -22.82 -58.98 -4.12
C TYR A 124 -21.30 -59.01 -4.26
N GLU A 125 -20.56 -58.24 -3.47
CA GLU A 125 -19.10 -58.17 -3.58
C GLU A 125 -18.45 -59.53 -3.26
N ALA A 126 -18.90 -60.19 -2.19
CA ALA A 126 -18.42 -61.54 -1.84
C ALA A 126 -18.69 -62.53 -2.97
N ILE A 127 -19.92 -62.57 -3.50
CA ILE A 127 -20.30 -63.45 -4.61
C ILE A 127 -19.48 -63.14 -5.86
N ALA A 128 -19.33 -61.86 -6.22
CA ALA A 128 -18.59 -61.42 -7.40
C ALA A 128 -17.11 -61.78 -7.33
N ARG A 129 -16.47 -61.64 -6.17
CA ARG A 129 -15.07 -62.04 -5.95
C ARG A 129 -14.87 -63.55 -6.00
N LYS A 130 -15.77 -64.33 -5.38
CA LYS A 130 -15.73 -65.79 -5.46
C LYS A 130 -15.97 -66.30 -6.89
N LEU A 131 -16.88 -65.67 -7.61
CA LEU A 131 -17.14 -65.96 -9.02
C LEU A 131 -15.91 -65.63 -9.89
N ALA A 132 -15.27 -64.48 -9.66
CA ALA A 132 -14.05 -64.08 -10.35
C ALA A 132 -12.87 -65.03 -10.08
N GLU A 133 -12.75 -65.59 -8.86
CA GLU A 133 -11.76 -66.61 -8.51
C GLU A 133 -11.89 -67.86 -9.39
N PHE A 134 -13.11 -68.37 -9.61
CA PHE A 134 -13.35 -69.53 -10.48
C PHE A 134 -13.04 -69.25 -11.96
N ILE A 135 -13.19 -68.01 -12.40
CA ILE A 135 -12.86 -67.60 -13.77
C ILE A 135 -11.35 -67.37 -13.87
N ASP A 136 -10.87 -66.24 -13.37
CA ASP A 136 -9.46 -65.86 -13.22
C ASP A 136 -9.44 -64.48 -12.58
N ILE A 137 -9.24 -64.37 -11.26
CA ILE A 137 -9.37 -63.05 -10.61
C ILE A 137 -8.37 -62.00 -11.15
N ASN A 138 -7.30 -62.45 -11.80
CA ASN A 138 -6.22 -61.59 -12.32
C ASN A 138 -6.62 -60.79 -13.58
N ILE A 139 -7.70 -61.16 -14.26
CA ILE A 139 -8.13 -60.48 -15.51
C ILE A 139 -9.06 -59.28 -15.26
N PHE A 140 -9.41 -59.04 -14.00
CA PHE A 140 -10.39 -58.03 -13.59
C PHE A 140 -9.72 -56.83 -12.93
N ASP A 141 -10.25 -55.64 -13.18
CA ASP A 141 -9.90 -54.43 -12.43
C ASP A 141 -10.53 -54.46 -11.03
N PRO A 142 -9.84 -53.99 -9.96
CA PRO A 142 -10.40 -53.98 -8.60
C PRO A 142 -11.76 -53.27 -8.47
N THR A 143 -12.06 -52.29 -9.34
CA THR A 143 -13.35 -51.59 -9.34
C THR A 143 -14.50 -52.41 -9.93
N THR A 144 -14.24 -53.59 -10.50
CA THR A 144 -15.30 -54.44 -11.06
C THR A 144 -16.28 -54.95 -9.99
N PHE A 145 -15.85 -55.02 -8.73
CA PHE A 145 -16.63 -55.57 -7.63
C PHE A 145 -17.52 -54.52 -6.95
N GLU A 146 -17.50 -53.27 -7.42
CA GLU A 146 -18.38 -52.22 -6.92
C GLU A 146 -19.86 -52.55 -7.21
N PRO A 147 -20.76 -52.45 -6.22
CA PRO A 147 -22.16 -52.83 -6.39
C PRO A 147 -22.91 -51.92 -7.36
N VAL A 148 -22.49 -50.69 -7.62
CA VAL A 148 -23.13 -49.79 -8.61
C VAL A 148 -22.30 -49.62 -9.88
N ARG A 149 -21.43 -50.59 -10.18
CA ARG A 149 -20.58 -50.54 -11.38
C ARG A 149 -21.44 -50.40 -12.63
N LEU A 150 -21.22 -49.33 -13.39
CA LEU A 150 -21.92 -49.11 -14.65
C LEU A 150 -21.36 -50.01 -15.75
N MET A 151 -22.22 -50.86 -16.31
CA MET A 151 -21.98 -51.58 -17.55
C MET A 151 -22.69 -50.87 -18.69
N TYR A 152 -21.92 -50.36 -19.65
CA TYR A 152 -22.49 -49.76 -20.86
C TYR A 152 -23.21 -50.82 -21.69
N TRP A 153 -24.26 -50.43 -22.41
CA TRP A 153 -24.80 -51.27 -23.48
C TRP A 153 -23.73 -51.53 -24.56
N PRO A 154 -23.81 -52.64 -25.30
CA PRO A 154 -22.80 -52.99 -26.30
C PRO A 154 -22.75 -51.94 -27.41
N SER A 155 -21.54 -51.46 -27.69
CA SER A 155 -21.26 -50.51 -28.78
C SER A 155 -19.91 -50.85 -29.40
N CYS A 156 -19.75 -50.61 -30.70
CA CYS A 156 -18.48 -50.85 -31.38
C CYS A 156 -18.33 -50.00 -32.65
N SER A 157 -17.09 -49.84 -33.12
CA SER A 157 -16.82 -49.13 -34.38
C SER A 157 -17.31 -49.96 -35.59
N LYS A 158 -17.45 -49.33 -36.76
CA LYS A 158 -18.04 -49.99 -37.95
C LYS A 158 -17.34 -51.28 -38.36
N ASP A 159 -16.03 -51.36 -38.12
CA ASP A 159 -15.13 -52.46 -38.48
C ASP A 159 -14.67 -53.30 -37.28
N SER A 160 -15.14 -53.00 -36.06
CA SER A 160 -14.80 -53.77 -34.87
C SER A 160 -15.43 -55.16 -34.88
N GLU A 161 -14.64 -56.15 -34.43
CA GLU A 161 -15.11 -57.46 -34.01
C GLU A 161 -16.03 -57.32 -32.79
N PHE A 162 -17.18 -58.02 -32.82
CA PHE A 162 -18.10 -58.08 -31.70
C PHE A 162 -18.24 -59.52 -31.24
N VAL A 163 -17.85 -59.78 -30.00
CA VAL A 163 -17.98 -61.10 -29.36
C VAL A 163 -19.27 -61.09 -28.57
N PHE A 164 -20.11 -62.08 -28.79
CA PHE A 164 -21.33 -62.31 -28.02
C PHE A 164 -21.54 -63.81 -27.84
N PHE A 165 -21.71 -64.25 -26.60
CA PHE A 165 -21.91 -65.65 -26.25
C PHE A 165 -22.82 -65.75 -25.03
N TYR A 166 -23.72 -66.72 -25.00
CA TYR A 166 -24.55 -66.98 -23.82
C TYR A 166 -24.87 -68.47 -23.73
N GLU A 167 -25.16 -68.95 -22.52
CA GLU A 167 -25.74 -70.26 -22.28
C GLU A 167 -26.93 -70.13 -21.34
N ASP A 168 -27.99 -70.88 -21.64
CA ASP A 168 -29.21 -70.94 -20.85
C ASP A 168 -29.18 -72.21 -19.97
N LYS A 169 -28.97 -72.00 -18.67
CA LYS A 169 -28.75 -72.98 -17.60
C LYS A 169 -29.45 -72.48 -16.31
N PRO A 170 -29.46 -73.21 -15.18
CA PRO A 170 -29.95 -72.64 -13.92
C PRO A 170 -29.21 -71.34 -13.54
N PHE A 171 -29.91 -70.40 -12.90
CA PHE A 171 -29.29 -69.16 -12.39
C PHE A 171 -28.31 -69.47 -11.26
N LEU A 172 -27.34 -68.57 -11.05
CA LEU A 172 -26.29 -68.76 -10.04
C LEU A 172 -26.90 -68.69 -8.63
N SER A 173 -26.64 -69.71 -7.81
CA SER A 173 -27.19 -69.73 -6.46
C SER A 173 -26.49 -68.76 -5.51
N LYS A 174 -27.23 -67.78 -4.98
CA LYS A 174 -26.73 -66.84 -3.97
C LYS A 174 -26.18 -67.59 -2.74
N ASP A 175 -26.99 -68.47 -2.14
CA ASP A 175 -26.58 -69.22 -0.93
C ASP A 175 -25.41 -70.15 -1.23
N GLY A 176 -25.44 -70.81 -2.39
CA GLY A 176 -24.36 -71.67 -2.84
C GLY A 176 -23.02 -70.94 -2.86
N MET A 177 -22.98 -69.74 -3.44
CA MET A 177 -21.75 -68.94 -3.54
C MET A 177 -21.26 -68.44 -2.18
N LEU A 178 -22.15 -67.97 -1.29
CA LEU A 178 -21.77 -67.50 0.04
C LEU A 178 -21.29 -68.64 0.95
N SER A 179 -21.82 -69.85 0.79
CA SER A 179 -21.43 -71.04 1.57
C SER A 179 -20.02 -71.57 1.27
N LEU A 180 -19.37 -71.08 0.21
CA LEU A 180 -17.98 -71.41 -0.13
C LEU A 180 -16.95 -70.72 0.78
N TYR A 181 -17.39 -69.80 1.61
CA TYR A 181 -16.58 -69.13 2.63
C TYR A 181 -16.75 -69.82 3.98
N GLY A 182 -15.71 -69.77 4.84
CA GLY A 182 -15.87 -70.15 6.24
C GLY A 182 -16.76 -69.13 6.96
N ASN A 183 -16.50 -67.85 6.72
CA ASN A 183 -17.38 -66.74 7.05
C ASN A 183 -17.30 -65.67 5.96
N TRP A 184 -18.34 -65.55 5.12
CA TRP A 184 -18.33 -64.54 4.05
C TRP A 184 -18.35 -63.10 4.59
N GLN A 185 -18.74 -62.87 5.85
CA GLN A 185 -18.66 -61.53 6.47
C GLN A 185 -17.23 -61.18 6.90
N ASN A 186 -16.31 -62.16 6.91
CA ASN A 186 -14.89 -61.95 7.12
C ASN A 186 -14.20 -61.61 5.78
N ILE A 187 -13.97 -60.30 5.55
CA ILE A 187 -13.38 -59.78 4.31
C ILE A 187 -11.97 -60.36 4.05
N GLU A 188 -11.25 -60.82 5.07
CA GLU A 188 -9.93 -61.44 4.90
C GLU A 188 -9.97 -62.75 4.12
N GLU A 189 -11.11 -63.45 4.13
CA GLU A 189 -11.33 -64.67 3.35
C GLU A 189 -11.63 -64.37 1.87
N TRP A 190 -11.85 -63.10 1.52
CA TRP A 190 -12.23 -62.71 0.16
C TRP A 190 -11.05 -62.77 -0.80
N PRO A 191 -11.24 -63.39 -1.98
CA PRO A 191 -10.25 -63.32 -3.05
C PRO A 191 -9.87 -61.88 -3.39
N GLN A 192 -8.56 -61.61 -3.46
CA GLN A 192 -8.00 -60.29 -3.75
C GLN A 192 -7.37 -60.28 -5.14
N VAL A 193 -7.56 -59.18 -5.87
CA VAL A 193 -6.83 -58.92 -7.12
C VAL A 193 -5.35 -58.64 -6.76
N PRO A 194 -4.37 -59.37 -7.31
CA PRO A 194 -2.97 -59.16 -6.99
C PRO A 194 -2.51 -57.72 -7.28
N GLY A 195 -1.78 -57.11 -6.33
CA GLY A 195 -1.25 -55.76 -6.46
C GLY A 195 -2.15 -54.62 -5.95
N ALA A 196 -3.35 -54.91 -5.45
CA ALA A 196 -4.24 -53.91 -4.82
C ALA A 196 -3.56 -53.13 -3.66
N VAL A 197 -2.65 -53.77 -2.92
CA VAL A 197 -1.84 -53.15 -1.85
C VAL A 197 -0.87 -52.08 -2.41
N LYS A 198 -0.20 -52.37 -3.54
CA LYS A 198 0.72 -51.42 -4.20
C LYS A 198 0.01 -50.16 -4.72
N LEU A 199 -1.28 -50.27 -5.04
CA LEU A 199 -2.12 -49.15 -5.49
C LEU A 199 -2.45 -48.18 -4.33
N ARG A 200 -2.61 -48.71 -3.11
CA ARG A 200 -2.81 -47.91 -1.89
C ARG A 200 -1.53 -47.18 -1.48
N GLU A 201 -0.40 -47.87 -1.49
CA GLU A 201 0.92 -47.24 -1.22
C GLU A 201 1.25 -46.12 -2.22
N ARG A 202 0.92 -46.31 -3.51
CA ARG A 202 1.06 -45.27 -4.54
C ARG A 202 0.13 -44.08 -4.27
N SER A 203 -1.09 -44.34 -3.79
CA SER A 203 -2.06 -43.28 -3.46
C SER A 203 -1.62 -42.48 -2.23
N ALA A 204 -1.08 -43.14 -1.20
CA ALA A 204 -0.48 -42.49 -0.03
C ALA A 204 0.72 -41.61 -0.43
N LYS A 205 1.64 -42.14 -1.25
CA LYS A 205 2.78 -41.38 -1.79
C LYS A 205 2.34 -40.17 -2.62
N LYS A 206 1.22 -40.27 -3.36
CA LYS A 206 0.66 -39.17 -4.16
C LYS A 206 0.02 -38.09 -3.27
N GLN A 207 -0.63 -38.45 -2.16
CA GLN A 207 -1.28 -37.49 -1.27
C GLN A 207 -0.31 -36.74 -0.35
N GLY A 208 0.88 -37.31 -0.08
CA GLY A 208 1.86 -36.75 0.85
C GLY A 208 1.42 -36.83 2.32
N ASP A 209 2.33 -36.51 3.25
CA ASP A 209 2.02 -36.54 4.69
C ASP A 209 1.04 -35.42 5.07
N PRO A 210 -0.18 -35.72 5.57
CA PRO A 210 -1.17 -34.71 5.93
C PRO A 210 -0.67 -33.77 7.05
N LEU A 211 0.19 -34.23 7.95
CA LEU A 211 0.74 -33.44 9.05
C LEU A 211 1.81 -32.44 8.59
N SER A 212 2.35 -32.60 7.38
CA SER A 212 3.31 -31.65 6.79
C SER A 212 2.64 -30.53 5.99
N LYS A 213 1.34 -30.67 5.69
CA LYS A 213 0.59 -29.67 4.91
C LYS A 213 0.40 -28.40 5.73
N SER A 214 0.40 -27.26 5.05
CA SER A 214 0.08 -25.95 5.63
C SER A 214 -1.37 -25.56 5.35
N GLY A 215 -1.86 -24.55 6.07
CA GLY A 215 -3.22 -24.04 5.89
C GLY A 215 -4.28 -24.93 6.54
N ILE A 216 -5.55 -24.70 6.19
CA ILE A 216 -6.69 -25.20 6.99
C ILE A 216 -6.77 -26.73 7.07
N VAL A 217 -6.42 -27.44 5.99
CA VAL A 217 -6.40 -28.92 5.96
C VAL A 217 -5.26 -29.47 6.82
N GLY A 218 -4.07 -28.87 6.72
CA GLY A 218 -2.92 -29.25 7.53
C GLY A 218 -3.15 -28.98 9.01
N ALA A 219 -3.71 -27.82 9.34
CA ALA A 219 -4.08 -27.45 10.70
C ALA A 219 -5.11 -28.41 11.30
N PHE A 220 -6.11 -28.83 10.53
CA PHE A 220 -7.08 -29.83 10.96
C PHE A 220 -6.41 -31.18 11.26
N CYS A 221 -5.61 -31.70 10.33
CA CYS A 221 -4.92 -32.99 10.51
C CYS A 221 -3.86 -32.95 11.62
N LYS A 222 -3.26 -31.79 11.91
CA LYS A 222 -2.34 -31.61 13.06
C LYS A 222 -3.07 -31.59 14.40
N ASN A 223 -4.34 -31.18 14.40
CA ASN A 223 -5.15 -31.06 15.60
C ASN A 223 -5.95 -32.33 15.93
N TYR A 224 -6.35 -33.09 14.91
CA TYR A 224 -7.18 -34.27 15.06
C TYR A 224 -6.55 -35.46 14.35
N SER A 225 -6.28 -36.52 15.11
CA SER A 225 -6.02 -37.86 14.56
C SER A 225 -7.26 -38.43 13.87
N ILE A 226 -7.13 -39.59 13.20
CA ILE A 226 -8.29 -40.26 12.60
C ILE A 226 -9.32 -40.61 13.69
N GLU A 227 -8.87 -41.15 14.82
CA GLU A 227 -9.74 -41.60 15.90
C GLU A 227 -10.42 -40.43 16.64
N GLU A 228 -9.67 -39.34 16.87
CA GLU A 228 -10.21 -38.12 17.46
C GLU A 228 -11.25 -37.49 16.54
N ALA A 229 -10.97 -37.46 15.22
CA ALA A 229 -11.91 -36.93 14.24
C ALA A 229 -13.18 -37.79 14.13
N MET A 230 -13.08 -39.13 14.23
CA MET A 230 -14.24 -40.02 14.29
C MET A 230 -15.13 -39.69 15.49
N THR A 231 -14.52 -39.55 16.67
CA THR A 231 -15.23 -39.35 17.93
C THR A 231 -15.92 -37.98 17.98
N GLU A 232 -15.24 -36.93 17.53
CA GLU A 232 -15.72 -35.55 17.63
C GLU A 232 -16.76 -35.21 16.54
N PHE A 233 -16.54 -35.65 15.29
CA PHE A 233 -17.31 -35.14 14.15
C PHE A 233 -18.31 -36.13 13.56
N ILE A 234 -18.06 -37.43 13.70
CA ILE A 234 -18.91 -38.49 13.13
C ILE A 234 -19.15 -39.63 14.16
N PRO A 235 -19.59 -39.31 15.39
CA PRO A 235 -19.69 -40.29 16.47
C PRO A 235 -20.64 -41.44 16.12
N GLY A 236 -20.23 -42.66 16.44
CA GLY A 236 -21.03 -43.87 16.18
C GLY A 236 -21.03 -44.35 14.73
N THR A 237 -20.26 -43.71 13.84
CA THR A 237 -20.10 -44.15 12.44
C THR A 237 -19.16 -45.34 12.31
N TYR A 238 -18.15 -45.43 13.19
CA TYR A 238 -17.15 -46.49 13.22
C TYR A 238 -17.04 -47.08 14.62
N GLU A 239 -17.04 -48.42 14.72
CA GLU A 239 -16.86 -49.17 15.96
C GLU A 239 -15.53 -49.96 15.93
N PRO A 240 -14.74 -49.97 17.02
CA PRO A 240 -13.47 -50.70 17.05
C PRO A 240 -13.65 -52.21 16.82
N ALA A 241 -12.87 -52.78 15.90
CA ALA A 241 -12.83 -54.21 15.59
C ALA A 241 -11.46 -54.87 15.91
N GLY A 242 -10.50 -54.10 16.46
CA GLY A 242 -9.16 -54.54 16.85
C GLY A 242 -8.07 -54.34 15.78
N ASN A 243 -6.79 -54.24 16.20
CA ASN A 243 -5.60 -54.07 15.33
C ASN A 243 -5.76 -52.99 14.23
N ASP A 244 -5.99 -51.74 14.63
CA ASP A 244 -6.17 -50.58 13.73
C ASP A 244 -7.35 -50.70 12.76
N ARG A 245 -8.31 -51.60 13.07
CA ARG A 245 -9.52 -51.80 12.27
C ARG A 245 -10.78 -51.36 12.97
N TYR A 246 -11.71 -50.93 12.13
CA TYR A 246 -12.99 -50.38 12.49
C TYR A 246 -14.08 -51.03 11.63
N THR A 247 -15.24 -51.22 12.23
CA THR A 247 -16.48 -51.63 11.57
C THR A 247 -17.30 -50.39 11.29
N PHE A 248 -17.64 -50.15 10.01
CA PHE A 248 -18.61 -49.11 9.66
C PHE A 248 -20.01 -49.56 10.10
N THR A 249 -20.68 -48.80 10.97
CA THR A 249 -21.95 -49.19 11.58
C THR A 249 -23.13 -49.26 10.60
N GLY A 250 -23.02 -48.59 9.46
CA GLY A 250 -23.95 -48.70 8.33
C GLY A 250 -23.72 -49.89 7.40
N GLY A 251 -22.71 -50.74 7.70
CA GLY A 251 -22.36 -51.94 6.93
C GLY A 251 -22.75 -53.25 7.63
N SER A 252 -22.70 -54.36 6.90
CA SER A 252 -23.01 -55.72 7.39
C SER A 252 -21.77 -56.62 7.57
N THR A 253 -20.58 -56.08 7.33
CA THR A 253 -19.26 -56.71 7.44
C THR A 253 -18.52 -56.16 8.67
N VAL A 254 -17.62 -56.94 9.27
CA VAL A 254 -16.88 -56.56 10.49
C VAL A 254 -15.43 -56.22 10.13
N GLY A 255 -14.90 -55.12 10.67
CA GLY A 255 -13.48 -54.74 10.55
C GLY A 255 -13.01 -54.40 9.12
N GLY A 256 -13.90 -53.80 8.31
CA GLY A 256 -13.62 -53.45 6.91
C GLY A 256 -12.95 -52.09 6.71
N ALA A 257 -12.96 -51.20 7.71
CA ALA A 257 -12.18 -49.96 7.67
C ALA A 257 -10.85 -50.16 8.40
N VAL A 258 -9.75 -49.72 7.78
CA VAL A 258 -8.39 -49.88 8.31
C VAL A 258 -7.73 -48.50 8.42
N VAL A 259 -7.19 -48.21 9.59
CA VAL A 259 -6.40 -47.02 9.88
C VAL A 259 -4.92 -47.34 9.67
N TYR A 260 -4.19 -46.42 9.03
CA TYR A 260 -2.78 -46.56 8.70
C TYR A 260 -1.99 -45.37 9.26
N ASP A 261 -0.95 -45.69 10.02
CA ASP A 261 -0.02 -44.73 10.64
C ASP A 261 -0.73 -43.60 11.41
N ASP A 262 -1.96 -43.84 11.88
CA ASP A 262 -2.88 -42.85 12.48
C ASP A 262 -3.10 -41.57 11.64
N LYS A 263 -2.82 -41.65 10.33
CA LYS A 263 -2.89 -40.51 9.39
C LYS A 263 -3.94 -40.68 8.33
N PHE A 264 -4.25 -41.94 8.00
CA PHE A 264 -5.17 -42.28 6.94
C PHE A 264 -6.13 -43.38 7.35
N ILE A 265 -7.33 -43.36 6.78
CA ILE A 265 -8.30 -44.45 6.80
C ILE A 265 -8.57 -44.92 5.37
N TYR A 266 -8.77 -46.21 5.20
CA TYR A 266 -9.29 -46.81 3.98
C TYR A 266 -10.43 -47.76 4.34
N SER A 267 -11.58 -47.60 3.69
CA SER A 267 -12.73 -48.47 3.91
C SER A 267 -12.95 -49.47 2.78
N HIS A 268 -13.15 -50.73 3.16
CA HIS A 268 -13.59 -51.83 2.31
C HIS A 268 -15.11 -52.00 2.31
N HIS A 269 -15.84 -51.29 3.17
CA HIS A 269 -17.29 -51.37 3.18
C HIS A 269 -17.84 -50.69 1.94
N ALA A 270 -18.55 -51.43 1.09
CA ALA A 270 -19.03 -50.88 -0.17
C ALA A 270 -19.87 -49.62 0.06
N THR A 271 -20.73 -49.61 1.08
CA THR A 271 -21.66 -48.52 1.39
C THR A 271 -21.05 -47.34 2.16
N ASP A 272 -19.78 -47.39 2.56
CA ASP A 272 -19.13 -46.29 3.28
C ASP A 272 -18.79 -45.13 2.31
N PRO A 273 -19.07 -43.85 2.65
CA PRO A 273 -18.61 -42.68 1.89
C PRO A 273 -17.10 -42.65 1.59
N CYS A 274 -16.28 -43.22 2.48
CA CYS A 274 -14.83 -43.38 2.35
C CYS A 274 -14.42 -44.64 1.57
N SER A 275 -15.38 -45.47 1.12
CA SER A 275 -15.11 -46.72 0.42
C SER A 275 -14.21 -46.52 -0.80
N GLY A 276 -13.18 -47.35 -0.91
CA GLY A 276 -12.25 -47.33 -2.03
C GLY A 276 -11.29 -46.13 -2.05
N LYS A 277 -11.38 -45.20 -1.09
CA LYS A 277 -10.58 -43.97 -1.03
C LYS A 277 -9.65 -44.02 0.18
N LEU A 278 -8.41 -43.57 -0.01
CA LEU A 278 -7.52 -43.28 1.10
C LEU A 278 -7.81 -41.86 1.59
N CYS A 279 -8.31 -41.72 2.81
CA CYS A 279 -8.75 -40.46 3.39
C CYS A 279 -7.89 -40.08 4.58
N ASN A 280 -7.42 -38.83 4.65
CA ASN A 280 -6.95 -38.27 5.92
C ASN A 280 -8.14 -37.85 6.79
N ALA A 281 -7.89 -37.39 8.03
CA ALA A 281 -8.95 -36.99 8.96
C ALA A 281 -9.90 -35.92 8.36
N PHE A 282 -9.37 -34.91 7.67
CA PHE A 282 -10.18 -33.89 7.00
C PHE A 282 -11.08 -34.49 5.91
N ASP A 283 -10.52 -35.32 5.02
CA ASP A 283 -11.27 -35.93 3.92
C ASP A 283 -12.31 -36.95 4.40
N MET A 284 -12.03 -37.67 5.48
CA MET A 284 -12.98 -38.58 6.12
C MET A 284 -14.21 -37.81 6.61
N VAL A 285 -14.00 -36.79 7.46
CA VAL A 285 -15.10 -35.97 7.99
C VAL A 285 -15.84 -35.25 6.86
N ARG A 286 -15.12 -34.73 5.86
CA ARG A 286 -15.72 -34.07 4.68
C ARG A 286 -16.68 -35.01 3.95
N LEU A 287 -16.27 -36.24 3.65
CA LEU A 287 -17.09 -37.17 2.87
C LEU A 287 -18.33 -37.61 3.63
N HIS A 288 -18.21 -37.85 4.94
CA HIS A 288 -19.35 -38.24 5.78
C HIS A 288 -20.35 -37.11 6.02
N LEU A 289 -19.89 -35.87 6.27
CA LEU A 289 -20.79 -34.75 6.58
C LEU A 289 -21.31 -34.03 5.33
N PHE A 290 -20.49 -33.90 4.29
CA PHE A 290 -20.77 -33.03 3.15
C PHE A 290 -20.64 -33.71 1.79
N GLY A 291 -20.33 -35.01 1.73
CA GLY A 291 -20.07 -35.73 0.46
C GLY A 291 -21.26 -35.78 -0.51
N ASP A 292 -22.48 -35.52 -0.02
CA ASP A 292 -23.68 -35.39 -0.85
C ASP A 292 -23.69 -34.14 -1.74
N GLU A 293 -22.96 -33.08 -1.36
CA GLU A 293 -22.91 -31.83 -2.13
C GLU A 293 -22.14 -31.98 -3.47
N ASP A 294 -21.36 -33.05 -3.62
CA ASP A 294 -20.50 -33.28 -4.79
C ASP A 294 -21.25 -33.96 -5.97
N MET A 295 -22.54 -34.28 -5.80
CA MET A 295 -23.35 -35.09 -6.72
C MET A 295 -23.34 -34.62 -8.19
N ASP A 296 -23.39 -33.31 -8.40
CA ASP A 296 -23.45 -32.71 -9.75
C ASP A 296 -22.07 -32.26 -10.25
N SER A 297 -21.00 -32.60 -9.51
CA SER A 297 -19.62 -32.29 -9.92
C SER A 297 -19.13 -33.24 -11.01
N LEU A 298 -18.28 -32.73 -11.92
CA LEU A 298 -17.69 -33.55 -12.97
C LEU A 298 -16.74 -34.60 -12.38
N PRO A 299 -16.63 -35.82 -12.96
CA PRO A 299 -15.84 -36.93 -12.41
C PRO A 299 -14.34 -36.65 -12.13
N ASP A 300 -13.76 -35.64 -12.80
CA ASP A 300 -12.35 -35.25 -12.65
C ASP A 300 -12.17 -33.90 -11.94
N THR A 301 -13.18 -33.41 -11.22
CA THR A 301 -13.10 -32.15 -10.48
C THR A 301 -12.07 -32.27 -9.35
N PRO A 302 -11.04 -31.39 -9.29
CA PRO A 302 -10.07 -31.40 -8.19
C PRO A 302 -10.76 -31.24 -6.83
N THR A 303 -10.29 -31.98 -5.81
CA THR A 303 -10.91 -32.02 -4.48
C THR A 303 -11.12 -30.63 -3.88
N ASN A 304 -10.15 -29.72 -4.05
CA ASN A 304 -10.22 -28.35 -3.52
C ASN A 304 -11.23 -27.43 -4.23
N LYS A 305 -11.87 -27.91 -5.31
CA LYS A 305 -12.94 -27.21 -6.03
C LYS A 305 -14.32 -27.84 -5.82
N LEU A 306 -14.39 -28.94 -5.07
CA LEU A 306 -15.65 -29.60 -4.77
C LEU A 306 -16.49 -28.76 -3.78
N PRO A 307 -17.82 -28.70 -3.94
CA PRO A 307 -18.72 -28.04 -2.99
C PRO A 307 -18.50 -28.50 -1.54
N SER A 308 -18.37 -29.82 -1.32
CA SER A 308 -18.14 -30.41 0.00
C SER A 308 -16.85 -29.91 0.66
N TYR A 309 -15.81 -29.62 -0.14
CA TYR A 309 -14.56 -29.07 0.36
C TYR A 309 -14.76 -27.66 0.91
N GLY A 310 -15.51 -26.82 0.19
CA GLY A 310 -15.84 -25.47 0.64
C GLY A 310 -16.70 -25.46 1.90
N SER A 311 -17.65 -26.39 2.01
CA SER A 311 -18.51 -26.53 3.20
C SER A 311 -17.73 -27.05 4.41
N MET A 312 -16.86 -28.05 4.23
CA MET A 312 -15.95 -28.52 5.28
C MET A 312 -15.02 -27.41 5.77
N CYS A 313 -14.40 -26.67 4.86
CA CYS A 313 -13.52 -25.55 5.21
C CYS A 313 -14.26 -24.47 6.03
N ARG A 314 -15.49 -24.11 5.65
CA ARG A 314 -16.34 -23.18 6.43
C ARG A 314 -16.71 -23.73 7.81
N PHE A 315 -17.02 -25.02 7.90
CA PHE A 315 -17.40 -25.68 9.14
C PHE A 315 -16.29 -25.64 10.20
N ILE A 316 -15.03 -25.74 9.78
CA ILE A 316 -13.88 -25.75 10.70
C ILE A 316 -13.16 -24.40 10.83
N SER A 317 -13.37 -23.45 9.90
CA SER A 317 -12.62 -22.17 9.89
C SER A 317 -12.86 -21.29 11.10
N ASP A 318 -13.98 -21.47 11.80
CA ASP A 318 -14.33 -20.66 12.97
C ASP A 318 -13.87 -21.24 14.31
N ARG A 319 -13.35 -22.47 14.34
CA ARG A 319 -12.86 -23.13 15.56
C ARG A 319 -11.54 -22.51 16.03
N ASP A 320 -11.45 -22.23 17.33
CA ASP A 320 -10.31 -21.51 17.91
C ASP A 320 -9.01 -22.34 17.84
N GLU A 321 -9.09 -23.65 18.02
CA GLU A 321 -7.93 -24.56 17.99
C GLU A 321 -7.26 -24.54 16.60
N ILE A 322 -8.08 -24.57 15.53
CA ILE A 322 -7.61 -24.50 14.15
C ILE A 322 -7.02 -23.12 13.84
N LYS A 323 -7.68 -22.04 14.30
CA LYS A 323 -7.16 -20.66 14.14
C LYS A 323 -5.79 -20.50 14.78
N GLN A 324 -5.55 -21.05 15.97
CA GLN A 324 -4.25 -20.96 16.65
C GLN A 324 -3.13 -21.64 15.87
N ILE A 325 -3.37 -22.82 15.30
CA ILE A 325 -2.36 -23.53 14.50
C ILE A 325 -2.02 -22.76 13.22
N VAL A 326 -3.04 -22.23 12.52
CA VAL A 326 -2.84 -21.42 11.31
C VAL A 326 -2.08 -20.11 11.63
N ILE A 327 -2.34 -19.50 12.79
CA ILE A 327 -1.61 -18.32 13.26
C ILE A 327 -0.14 -18.66 13.51
N LYS A 328 0.14 -19.76 14.22
CA LYS A 328 1.50 -20.19 14.51
C LYS A 328 2.31 -20.45 13.24
N GLU A 329 1.72 -21.15 12.27
CA GLU A 329 2.35 -21.36 10.95
C GLU A 329 2.65 -20.05 10.24
N ARG A 330 1.73 -19.07 10.33
CA ARG A 330 1.92 -17.76 9.72
C ARG A 330 3.02 -16.97 10.43
N GLN A 331 3.07 -16.98 11.75
CA GLN A 331 4.14 -16.34 12.50
C GLN A 331 5.51 -16.94 12.14
N GLU A 332 5.59 -18.26 11.99
CA GLU A 332 6.79 -18.94 11.51
C GLU A 332 7.14 -18.52 10.07
N GLN A 333 6.15 -18.34 9.18
CA GLN A 333 6.38 -17.82 7.82
C GLN A 333 6.92 -16.38 7.82
N VAL A 334 6.31 -15.47 8.59
CA VAL A 334 6.78 -14.07 8.72
C VAL A 334 8.19 -14.06 9.32
N SER A 335 8.44 -14.90 10.33
CA SER A 335 9.76 -15.06 10.94
C SER A 335 10.78 -15.65 9.98
N ASN A 336 10.43 -16.61 9.14
CA ASN A 336 11.38 -17.20 8.19
C ASN A 336 11.68 -16.25 7.03
N ALA A 337 10.71 -15.46 6.59
CA ALA A 337 10.91 -14.49 5.53
C ALA A 337 11.79 -13.29 5.95
N PHE A 338 11.77 -12.90 7.23
CA PHE A 338 12.39 -11.64 7.70
C PHE A 338 13.15 -11.75 9.05
N GLY A 339 13.61 -12.95 9.42
CA GLY A 339 13.93 -13.41 10.79
C GLY A 339 14.99 -12.71 11.65
N GLN A 340 15.59 -11.61 11.22
CA GLN A 340 16.45 -10.82 12.11
C GLN A 340 15.68 -9.76 12.93
N GLU A 341 14.53 -9.29 12.45
CA GLU A 341 13.85 -8.13 13.07
C GLU A 341 12.81 -8.50 14.15
N LEU A 342 12.23 -9.71 14.08
CA LEU A 342 11.24 -10.20 15.06
C LEU A 342 11.83 -10.48 16.45
N GLN A 343 13.15 -10.56 16.60
CA GLN A 343 13.80 -10.66 17.92
C GLN A 343 13.63 -9.38 18.77
N THR A 344 13.13 -8.29 18.17
CA THR A 344 12.93 -6.99 18.82
C THR A 344 11.45 -6.63 19.05
N ALA A 345 10.55 -7.62 19.02
CA ALA A 345 9.14 -7.37 19.32
C ALA A 345 8.98 -6.73 20.71
N PRO A 346 8.26 -5.60 20.84
CA PRO A 346 8.08 -4.94 22.13
C PRO A 346 7.34 -5.87 23.11
N SER A 347 7.62 -5.75 24.41
CA SER A 347 7.00 -6.56 25.47
C SER A 347 5.46 -6.45 25.54
N THR A 348 4.88 -5.48 24.84
CA THR A 348 3.44 -5.24 24.70
C THR A 348 2.80 -5.93 23.48
N TYR A 349 3.56 -6.73 22.72
CA TYR A 349 3.03 -7.44 21.55
C TYR A 349 2.03 -8.52 21.97
N ASP A 350 0.77 -8.36 21.56
CA ASP A 350 -0.29 -9.34 21.73
C ASP A 350 -0.58 -10.04 20.39
N PRO A 351 -0.14 -11.30 20.18
CA PRO A 351 -0.39 -12.01 18.92
C PRO A 351 -1.87 -12.28 18.64
N GLN A 352 -2.77 -12.11 19.62
CA GLN A 352 -4.19 -12.41 19.46
C GLN A 352 -4.88 -11.50 18.45
N TRP A 353 -4.33 -10.33 18.09
CA TRP A 353 -4.93 -9.48 17.05
C TRP A 353 -5.08 -10.22 15.71
N MET A 354 -4.22 -11.21 15.42
CA MET A 354 -4.29 -12.02 14.20
C MET A 354 -5.59 -12.83 14.10
N THR A 355 -6.23 -13.17 15.23
CA THR A 355 -7.55 -13.85 15.26
C THR A 355 -8.66 -12.98 14.70
N LYS A 356 -8.49 -11.65 14.71
CA LYS A 356 -9.47 -10.68 14.21
C LYS A 356 -9.38 -10.48 12.70
N LEU A 357 -8.40 -11.10 12.02
CA LEU A 357 -8.28 -11.06 10.57
C LEU A 357 -9.42 -11.83 9.90
N LYS A 358 -10.05 -11.20 8.90
CA LYS A 358 -11.01 -11.88 8.04
C LYS A 358 -10.25 -12.80 7.09
N VAL A 359 -10.51 -14.11 7.14
CA VAL A 359 -9.82 -15.10 6.30
C VAL A 359 -10.74 -15.65 5.22
N ASN A 360 -10.14 -16.11 4.12
CA ASN A 360 -10.84 -16.93 3.14
C ASN A 360 -11.05 -18.32 3.77
N PRO A 361 -12.30 -18.82 3.87
CA PRO A 361 -12.56 -20.09 4.54
C PRO A 361 -11.83 -21.27 3.87
N ASN A 362 -11.69 -21.26 2.54
CA ASN A 362 -11.12 -22.38 1.80
C ASN A 362 -9.60 -22.48 1.94
N THR A 363 -8.90 -21.35 2.13
CA THR A 363 -7.43 -21.32 2.18
C THR A 363 -6.87 -20.98 3.56
N GLY A 364 -7.69 -20.38 4.44
CA GLY A 364 -7.25 -19.82 5.71
C GLY A 364 -6.45 -18.51 5.58
N ASN A 365 -6.24 -18.00 4.36
CA ASN A 365 -5.44 -16.81 4.12
C ASN A 365 -6.25 -15.52 4.39
N PRO A 366 -5.63 -14.45 4.92
CA PRO A 366 -6.29 -13.16 5.10
C PRO A 366 -6.84 -12.62 3.77
N VAL A 367 -8.06 -12.10 3.80
CA VAL A 367 -8.68 -11.48 2.62
C VAL A 367 -8.11 -10.07 2.42
N SER A 368 -7.81 -9.71 1.18
CA SER A 368 -7.31 -8.39 0.76
C SER A 368 -8.38 -7.29 0.88
N THR A 369 -8.67 -6.90 2.12
CA THR A 369 -9.64 -5.86 2.49
C THR A 369 -8.97 -4.72 3.26
N PRO A 370 -9.48 -3.47 3.15
CA PRO A 370 -8.96 -2.34 3.93
C PRO A 370 -9.00 -2.59 5.45
N TYR A 371 -9.98 -3.35 5.94
CA TYR A 371 -10.05 -3.74 7.35
C TYR A 371 -8.82 -4.55 7.79
N ASN A 372 -8.48 -5.62 7.07
CA ASN A 372 -7.30 -6.43 7.39
C ASN A 372 -5.99 -5.66 7.21
N MET A 373 -5.89 -4.87 6.13
CA MET A 373 -4.71 -4.03 5.87
C MET A 373 -4.44 -3.09 7.04
N LYS A 374 -5.47 -2.40 7.54
CA LYS A 374 -5.33 -1.51 8.69
C LYS A 374 -4.94 -2.26 9.96
N LEU A 375 -5.63 -3.37 10.23
CA LEU A 375 -5.36 -4.20 11.40
C LEU A 375 -3.90 -4.70 11.41
N ILE A 376 -3.36 -5.11 10.26
CA ILE A 376 -1.95 -5.54 10.13
C ILE A 376 -1.02 -4.35 10.37
N ILE A 377 -1.18 -3.24 9.64
CA ILE A 377 -0.29 -2.07 9.75
C ILE A 377 -0.28 -1.47 11.17
N GLU A 378 -1.40 -1.55 11.90
CA GLU A 378 -1.52 -1.03 13.26
C GLU A 378 -0.91 -1.94 14.34
N ASN A 379 -0.80 -3.26 14.11
CA ASN A 379 -0.45 -4.23 15.16
C ASN A 379 0.76 -5.13 14.84
N ASP A 380 1.21 -5.16 13.59
CA ASP A 380 2.39 -5.91 13.21
C ASP A 380 3.64 -5.37 13.94
N PRO A 381 4.42 -6.22 14.62
CA PRO A 381 5.46 -5.75 15.54
C PRO A 381 6.64 -5.06 14.85
N VAL A 382 6.87 -5.31 13.55
CA VAL A 382 8.01 -4.75 12.82
C VAL A 382 7.67 -3.47 12.05
N ILE A 383 6.39 -3.18 11.79
CA ILE A 383 5.96 -1.93 11.13
C ILE A 383 5.08 -1.02 12.01
N ALA A 384 4.42 -1.54 13.05
CA ALA A 384 3.53 -0.73 13.89
C ALA A 384 4.31 0.35 14.63
N ASN A 385 3.76 1.56 14.66
CA ASN A 385 4.32 2.75 15.30
C ASN A 385 5.73 3.15 14.79
N LYS A 386 6.14 2.68 13.60
CA LYS A 386 7.42 3.02 12.96
C LYS A 386 7.32 4.19 12.00
N PHE A 387 6.16 4.80 11.83
CA PHE A 387 5.98 5.96 10.97
C PHE A 387 4.89 6.89 11.50
N TYR A 388 5.03 8.18 11.19
CA TYR A 388 4.10 9.23 11.57
C TYR A 388 4.04 10.32 10.50
N PHE A 389 2.98 11.12 10.54
CA PHE A 389 2.83 12.31 9.71
C PHE A 389 3.34 13.55 10.42
N ASP A 390 4.36 14.19 9.86
CA ASP A 390 4.88 15.46 10.33
C ASP A 390 3.99 16.60 9.79
N GLU A 391 3.19 17.24 10.65
CA GLU A 391 2.27 18.30 10.24
C GLU A 391 2.99 19.59 9.81
N PHE A 392 4.24 19.78 10.24
CA PHE A 392 5.01 20.97 9.91
C PHE A 392 5.67 20.85 8.53
N ALA A 393 6.25 19.69 8.26
CA ALA A 393 6.85 19.36 6.97
C ALA A 393 5.84 18.80 5.97
N ASP A 394 4.65 18.40 6.42
CA ASP A 394 3.57 17.81 5.62
C ASP A 394 4.08 16.61 4.79
N ARG A 395 4.79 15.73 5.52
CA ARG A 395 5.49 14.54 5.03
C ARG A 395 5.38 13.41 6.03
N VAL A 396 5.46 12.18 5.53
CA VAL A 396 5.50 10.97 6.35
C VAL A 396 6.96 10.69 6.69
N TYR A 397 7.22 10.41 7.96
CA TYR A 397 8.54 10.06 8.45
C TYR A 397 8.54 8.69 9.09
N ILE A 398 9.65 7.99 8.90
CA ILE A 398 9.94 6.68 9.50
C ILE A 398 10.81 6.90 10.72
N THR A 399 10.52 6.16 11.79
CA THR A 399 11.23 6.13 13.06
C THR A 399 11.70 4.71 13.35
N GLY A 400 13.01 4.49 13.29
CA GLY A 400 13.62 3.18 13.47
C GLY A 400 13.59 2.30 12.21
N SER A 401 13.93 1.03 12.38
CA SER A 401 14.04 0.06 11.29
C SER A 401 12.68 -0.46 10.83
N LEU A 402 12.61 -0.79 9.54
CA LEU A 402 11.52 -1.49 8.87
C LEU A 402 12.07 -2.74 8.16
N PRO A 403 11.23 -3.75 7.82
CA PRO A 403 11.65 -5.02 7.21
C PRO A 403 12.47 -4.93 5.92
N TRP A 404 12.36 -3.82 5.21
CA TRP A 404 13.05 -3.55 3.95
C TRP A 404 14.19 -2.53 4.09
N ASP A 405 14.47 -2.06 5.30
CA ASP A 405 15.51 -1.08 5.60
C ASP A 405 16.10 -1.32 7.00
N ALA A 406 16.77 -2.47 7.15
CA ALA A 406 17.47 -2.87 8.37
C ALA A 406 18.71 -2.00 8.67
N SER A 407 19.15 -1.17 7.71
CA SER A 407 20.32 -0.30 7.86
C SER A 407 20.07 0.86 8.83
N MET A 408 18.80 1.22 9.02
CA MET A 408 18.38 2.36 9.83
C MET A 408 18.09 1.94 11.27
N GLN A 409 19.15 1.72 12.06
CA GLN A 409 19.01 1.32 13.47
C GLN A 409 18.57 2.48 14.40
N SER A 410 18.91 3.73 14.05
CA SER A 410 18.51 4.92 14.78
C SER A 410 18.35 6.12 13.83
N GLY A 411 17.40 7.01 14.12
CA GLY A 411 17.17 8.24 13.35
C GLY A 411 15.75 8.39 12.78
N LYS A 412 15.58 9.43 11.97
CA LYS A 412 14.34 9.80 11.27
C LYS A 412 14.65 10.01 9.80
N ARG A 413 13.86 9.43 8.89
CA ARG A 413 13.97 9.68 7.44
C ARG A 413 12.61 9.83 6.80
N VAL A 414 12.56 10.51 5.66
CA VAL A 414 11.33 10.70 4.88
C VAL A 414 10.92 9.36 4.25
N TRP A 415 9.62 9.05 4.29
CA TRP A 415 9.00 7.96 3.56
C TRP A 415 8.99 8.30 2.06
N GLY A 416 9.45 7.38 1.21
CA GLY A 416 9.48 7.58 -0.24
C GLY A 416 8.75 6.49 -1.03
N ASP A 417 8.73 6.63 -2.35
CA ASP A 417 8.07 5.68 -3.27
C ASP A 417 8.58 4.24 -3.12
N GLY A 418 9.85 4.08 -2.72
CA GLY A 418 10.46 2.78 -2.42
C GLY A 418 9.80 2.10 -1.21
N ASP A 419 9.41 2.86 -0.19
CA ASP A 419 8.72 2.35 0.99
C ASP A 419 7.29 1.93 0.66
N ASP A 420 6.60 2.65 -0.22
CA ASP A 420 5.29 2.23 -0.73
C ASP A 420 5.37 0.90 -1.47
N ALA A 421 6.42 0.70 -2.27
CA ALA A 421 6.63 -0.56 -2.97
C ALA A 421 6.98 -1.69 -1.99
N ALA A 422 7.87 -1.43 -1.04
CA ALA A 422 8.32 -2.42 -0.09
C ALA A 422 7.23 -2.83 0.90
N LEU A 423 6.41 -1.90 1.41
CA LEU A 423 5.23 -2.21 2.21
C LEU A 423 4.25 -3.11 1.46
N ARG A 424 4.00 -2.85 0.16
CA ARG A 424 3.13 -3.71 -0.65
C ARG A 424 3.68 -5.12 -0.78
N ASN A 425 4.97 -5.26 -1.05
CA ASN A 425 5.61 -6.57 -1.17
C ASN A 425 5.61 -7.29 0.17
N TYR A 426 5.93 -6.60 1.26
CA TYR A 426 5.88 -7.12 2.61
C TYR A 426 4.49 -7.67 2.97
N LEU A 427 3.42 -6.90 2.74
CA LEU A 427 2.05 -7.35 2.99
C LEU A 427 1.66 -8.55 2.11
N SER A 428 2.17 -8.61 0.88
CA SER A 428 1.95 -9.75 -0.03
C SER A 428 2.65 -11.01 0.47
N ASP A 429 3.93 -10.91 0.80
CA ASP A 429 4.78 -12.06 1.12
C ASP A 429 4.50 -12.60 2.54
N ALA A 430 4.31 -11.71 3.52
CA ALA A 430 4.07 -12.07 4.91
C ALA A 430 2.60 -12.46 5.18
N TYR A 431 1.64 -11.87 4.46
CA TYR A 431 0.21 -11.98 4.80
C TYR A 431 -0.70 -12.40 3.63
N GLY A 432 -0.18 -12.53 2.40
CA GLY A 432 -1.00 -12.78 1.21
C GLY A 432 -1.94 -11.61 0.87
N ILE A 433 -1.66 -10.41 1.38
CA ILE A 433 -2.47 -9.21 1.18
C ILE A 433 -1.98 -8.45 -0.06
N SER A 434 -2.90 -8.20 -0.98
CA SER A 434 -2.63 -7.50 -2.25
C SER A 434 -3.63 -6.37 -2.51
N GLY A 435 -3.32 -5.51 -3.46
CA GLY A 435 -4.19 -4.40 -3.89
C GLY A 435 -3.59 -3.03 -3.59
N LYS A 436 -2.93 -2.45 -4.60
CA LYS A 436 -2.19 -1.18 -4.52
C LYS A 436 -3.03 -0.03 -3.94
N GLU A 437 -4.21 0.22 -4.50
CA GLU A 437 -5.06 1.35 -4.09
C GLU A 437 -5.59 1.19 -2.67
N LYS A 438 -6.09 -0.01 -2.33
CA LYS A 438 -6.60 -0.32 -0.98
C LYS A 438 -5.52 -0.16 0.09
N ILE A 439 -4.28 -0.57 -0.20
CA ILE A 439 -3.15 -0.42 0.73
C ILE A 439 -2.83 1.07 0.90
N ALA A 440 -2.76 1.84 -0.19
CA ALA A 440 -2.49 3.27 -0.14
C ALA A 440 -3.55 4.06 0.66
N ASP A 441 -4.83 3.75 0.44
CA ASP A 441 -5.94 4.39 1.19
C ASP A 441 -5.89 4.02 2.68
N SER A 442 -5.62 2.74 2.99
CA SER A 442 -5.50 2.25 4.37
C SER A 442 -4.33 2.90 5.09
N LEU A 443 -3.18 3.01 4.42
CA LEU A 443 -1.98 3.67 4.94
C LEU A 443 -2.25 5.16 5.18
N THR A 444 -2.90 5.84 4.23
CA THR A 444 -3.27 7.26 4.36
C THR A 444 -4.16 7.49 5.58
N GLU A 445 -5.18 6.65 5.80
CA GLU A 445 -6.05 6.77 6.98
C GLU A 445 -5.27 6.62 8.29
N ILE A 446 -4.32 5.69 8.37
CA ILE A 446 -3.49 5.46 9.56
C ILE A 446 -2.55 6.63 9.81
N ILE A 447 -1.89 7.12 8.76
CA ILE A 447 -0.99 8.28 8.80
C ILE A 447 -1.74 9.51 9.33
N GLN A 448 -2.98 9.73 8.88
CA GLN A 448 -3.81 10.84 9.37
C GLN A 448 -4.21 10.72 10.85
N LYS A 449 -4.17 9.52 11.45
CA LYS A 449 -4.36 9.34 12.90
C LYS A 449 -3.08 9.53 13.71
N ARG A 450 -1.91 9.40 13.08
CA ARG A 450 -0.58 9.50 13.70
C ARG A 450 0.11 10.80 13.29
N LYS A 451 -0.52 11.93 13.61
CA LYS A 451 0.02 13.27 13.34
C LYS A 451 0.89 13.75 14.49
N PHE A 452 1.96 14.44 14.13
CA PHE A 452 2.91 15.00 15.07
C PHE A 452 3.45 16.31 14.50
N HIS A 453 3.58 17.34 15.32
CA HIS A 453 4.19 18.61 14.92
C HIS A 453 5.49 18.83 15.69
N PRO A 454 6.65 18.33 15.19
CA PRO A 454 7.90 18.30 15.95
C PRO A 454 8.33 19.64 16.54
N LEU A 455 8.24 20.72 15.75
CA LEU A 455 8.65 22.05 16.21
C LEU A 455 7.75 22.59 17.33
N LYS A 456 6.44 22.34 17.27
CA LYS A 456 5.50 22.76 18.29
C LYS A 456 5.72 21.98 19.58
N GLU A 457 5.98 20.68 19.48
CA GLU A 457 6.30 19.80 20.60
C GLU A 457 7.63 20.20 21.25
N TYR A 458 8.66 20.46 20.44
CA TYR A 458 9.93 21.02 20.89
C TYR A 458 9.70 22.30 21.71
N LEU A 459 9.05 23.32 21.12
CA LEU A 459 8.79 24.60 21.80
C LEU A 459 7.91 24.44 23.06
N SER A 460 6.96 23.50 23.05
CA SER A 460 6.09 23.24 24.20
C SER A 460 6.81 22.50 25.34
N SER A 461 7.89 21.77 25.03
CA SER A 461 8.70 21.05 26.02
C SER A 461 9.72 21.95 26.74
N LEU A 462 10.02 23.13 26.20
CA LEU A 462 11.01 24.04 26.76
C LEU A 462 10.51 24.72 28.04
N ILE A 463 11.40 24.82 29.03
CA ILE A 463 11.17 25.52 30.29
C ILE A 463 12.23 26.61 30.43
N TRP A 464 11.78 27.86 30.58
CA TRP A 464 12.68 29.01 30.72
C TRP A 464 13.29 29.04 32.12
N ASP A 465 14.59 29.27 32.18
CA ASP A 465 15.38 29.37 33.42
C ASP A 465 15.27 30.74 34.13
N GLY A 466 14.54 31.69 33.53
CA GLY A 466 14.35 33.03 34.09
C GLY A 466 15.48 34.02 33.79
N VAL A 467 16.53 33.60 33.08
CA VAL A 467 17.66 34.48 32.71
C VAL A 467 17.37 35.12 31.34
N PRO A 468 17.31 36.46 31.25
CA PRO A 468 17.04 37.15 30.00
C PRO A 468 18.24 37.08 29.05
N ARG A 469 18.00 36.67 27.80
CA ARG A 469 19.01 36.49 26.73
C ARG A 469 18.56 37.06 25.39
N VAL A 470 17.27 37.04 25.09
CA VAL A 470 16.72 37.43 23.78
C VAL A 470 17.09 38.87 23.41
N ASP A 471 16.99 39.81 24.35
CA ASP A 471 17.22 41.23 24.07
C ASP A 471 18.68 41.56 23.71
N THR A 472 19.64 40.93 24.38
CA THR A 472 21.08 41.18 24.17
C THR A 472 21.68 40.23 23.15
N LEU A 473 20.88 39.35 22.54
CA LEU A 473 21.36 38.25 21.70
C LEU A 473 22.30 38.69 20.57
N LEU A 474 21.93 39.73 19.81
CA LEU A 474 22.76 40.26 18.73
C LEU A 474 23.98 41.04 19.22
N THR A 475 23.86 41.67 20.38
CA THR A 475 24.93 42.41 21.06
C THR A 475 26.01 41.45 21.55
N ASP A 476 25.60 40.38 22.22
CA ASP A 476 26.48 39.42 22.89
C ASP A 476 27.23 38.53 21.89
N TYR A 477 26.55 38.10 20.82
CA TYR A 477 27.10 37.12 19.85
C TYR A 477 27.65 37.73 18.56
N LEU A 478 27.08 38.86 18.10
CA LEU A 478 27.41 39.44 16.78
C LEU A 478 27.93 40.88 16.86
N GLY A 479 28.04 41.45 18.08
CA GLY A 479 28.65 42.76 18.29
C GLY A 479 27.81 43.92 17.74
N ALA A 480 26.49 43.78 17.72
CA ALA A 480 25.58 44.89 17.44
C ALA A 480 25.61 45.92 18.57
N LEU A 481 25.31 47.18 18.26
CA LEU A 481 25.11 48.20 19.30
C LEU A 481 23.87 47.86 20.14
N ASP A 482 24.03 47.97 21.46
CA ASP A 482 22.95 47.75 22.41
C ASP A 482 22.01 48.97 22.45
N THR A 483 20.98 48.94 21.60
CA THR A 483 19.97 49.99 21.50
C THR A 483 18.58 49.42 21.75
N ALA A 484 17.64 50.27 22.18
CA ALA A 484 16.25 49.87 22.37
C ALA A 484 15.63 49.29 21.08
N TYR A 485 16.01 49.81 19.92
CA TYR A 485 15.62 49.28 18.61
C TYR A 485 16.22 47.89 18.35
N THR A 486 17.53 47.71 18.56
CA THR A 486 18.21 46.40 18.39
C THR A 486 17.53 45.31 19.22
N ARG A 487 17.30 45.58 20.52
CA ARG A 487 16.62 44.66 21.45
C ARG A 487 15.21 44.32 20.97
N ALA A 488 14.43 45.33 20.59
CA ALA A 488 13.05 45.14 20.13
C ALA A 488 12.97 44.36 18.81
N ALA A 489 13.86 44.63 17.85
CA ALA A 489 13.84 43.98 16.55
C ALA A 489 14.12 42.47 16.66
N ILE A 490 15.15 42.06 17.42
CA ILE A 490 15.43 40.63 17.60
C ILE A 490 14.35 39.93 18.41
N ARG A 491 13.87 40.53 19.52
CA ARG A 491 12.79 39.95 20.34
C ARG A 491 11.55 39.69 19.50
N LYS A 492 11.08 40.71 18.76
CA LYS A 492 9.86 40.59 17.95
C LYS A 492 10.03 39.61 16.80
N CYS A 493 11.22 39.50 16.22
CA CYS A 493 11.52 38.48 15.22
C CYS A 493 11.38 37.06 15.78
N LEU A 494 12.01 36.76 16.92
CA LEU A 494 11.94 35.43 17.54
C LEU A 494 10.52 35.12 18.05
N VAL A 495 9.84 36.09 18.65
CA VAL A 495 8.44 35.94 19.10
C VAL A 495 7.51 35.71 17.90
N ALA A 496 7.74 36.38 16.76
CA ALA A 496 6.98 36.12 15.54
C ALA A 496 7.21 34.70 15.01
N ALA A 497 8.44 34.20 15.08
CA ALA A 497 8.76 32.82 14.72
C ALA A 497 7.95 31.83 15.59
N VAL A 498 7.94 32.03 16.90
CA VAL A 498 7.13 31.23 17.85
C VAL A 498 5.63 31.38 17.55
N ALA A 499 5.16 32.60 17.34
CA ALA A 499 3.75 32.88 17.07
C ALA A 499 3.27 32.20 15.78
N ARG A 500 4.13 32.10 14.75
CA ARG A 500 3.83 31.39 13.50
C ARG A 500 3.67 29.87 13.68
N VAL A 501 4.23 29.28 14.74
CA VAL A 501 4.04 27.86 15.08
C VAL A 501 2.75 27.63 15.88
N PHE A 502 2.49 28.47 16.90
CA PHE A 502 1.31 28.30 17.77
C PHE A 502 0.03 28.94 17.22
N ARG A 503 0.16 29.95 16.36
CA ARG A 503 -0.92 30.62 15.62
C ARG A 503 -0.52 30.76 14.14
N PRO A 504 -0.47 29.64 13.39
CA PRO A 504 -0.26 29.63 11.94
C PRO A 504 -1.05 30.73 11.23
N GLY A 505 -0.38 31.46 10.33
CA GLY A 505 -1.01 32.57 9.59
C GLY A 505 -1.02 33.94 10.29
N VAL A 506 -0.55 34.06 11.54
CA VAL A 506 -0.45 35.35 12.24
C VAL A 506 0.31 36.39 11.39
N LYS A 507 -0.20 37.62 11.29
CA LYS A 507 0.42 38.65 10.45
C LYS A 507 1.79 39.03 11.00
N PHE A 508 2.82 38.81 10.18
CA PHE A 508 4.17 39.31 10.37
C PHE A 508 4.78 39.55 8.99
N ASP A 509 4.92 40.81 8.60
CA ASP A 509 5.44 41.26 7.31
C ASP A 509 6.72 42.08 7.44
N ASN A 510 7.41 41.93 8.58
CA ASN A 510 8.72 42.52 8.83
C ASN A 510 9.81 41.45 8.68
N MET A 511 11.03 41.90 8.37
CA MET A 511 12.19 41.06 8.13
C MET A 511 13.39 41.76 8.75
N ILE A 512 14.01 41.11 9.73
CA ILE A 512 15.27 41.56 10.31
C ILE A 512 16.39 41.32 9.29
N ILE A 513 17.28 42.29 9.11
CA ILE A 513 18.42 42.18 8.20
C ILE A 513 19.70 42.40 8.99
N LEU A 514 20.54 41.38 9.05
CA LEU A 514 21.84 41.43 9.70
C LEU A 514 22.90 41.91 8.68
N ALA A 515 23.39 43.14 8.87
CA ALA A 515 24.36 43.79 8.00
C ALA A 515 25.74 43.84 8.66
N GLY A 516 26.80 43.57 7.90
CA GLY A 516 28.17 43.68 8.40
C GLY A 516 29.14 42.80 7.63
N ARG A 517 30.44 42.95 7.89
CA ARG A 517 31.49 42.25 7.11
C ARG A 517 31.28 40.72 7.02
N GLN A 518 31.81 40.13 5.95
CA GLN A 518 31.83 38.68 5.78
C GLN A 518 32.60 38.02 6.93
N GLY A 519 32.19 36.81 7.32
CA GLY A 519 32.86 36.04 8.37
C GLY A 519 32.44 36.35 9.81
N LEU A 520 31.48 37.26 10.05
CA LEU A 520 30.94 37.53 11.39
C LEU A 520 30.05 36.39 11.95
N GLY A 521 29.71 35.38 11.15
CA GLY A 521 28.85 34.26 11.57
C GLY A 521 27.35 34.52 11.43
N LYS A 522 26.91 35.46 10.57
CA LYS A 522 25.50 35.82 10.36
C LYS A 522 24.61 34.62 9.97
N SER A 523 24.99 33.88 8.93
CA SER A 523 24.23 32.71 8.49
C SER A 523 24.35 31.56 9.50
N THR A 524 25.52 31.40 10.13
CA THR A 524 25.70 30.44 11.23
C THR A 524 24.76 30.73 12.41
N PHE A 525 24.55 32.01 12.76
CA PHE A 525 23.64 32.42 13.82
C PHE A 525 22.21 31.95 13.54
N TRP A 526 21.68 32.23 12.34
CA TRP A 526 20.34 31.78 11.96
C TRP A 526 20.23 30.26 11.82
N ASN A 527 21.26 29.60 11.28
CA ASN A 527 21.32 28.15 11.20
C ASN A 527 21.24 27.49 12.59
N ARG A 528 22.01 28.00 13.57
CA ARG A 528 21.97 27.50 14.95
C ARG A 528 20.60 27.70 15.59
N LEU A 529 19.98 28.87 15.41
CA LEU A 529 18.65 29.14 15.96
C LEU A 529 17.54 28.32 15.30
N GLY A 530 17.62 28.08 13.99
CA GLY A 530 16.60 27.34 13.24
C GLY A 530 16.66 25.83 13.42
N LEU A 531 17.73 25.28 14.02
CA LEU A 531 17.91 23.85 14.27
C LEU A 531 17.74 23.03 12.96
N ASP A 532 16.98 21.93 13.02
CA ASP A 532 16.65 21.11 11.84
C ASP A 532 15.66 21.79 10.87
N TRP A 533 15.13 22.96 11.23
CA TRP A 533 14.11 23.71 10.47
C TRP A 533 14.67 25.01 9.88
N TYR A 534 15.97 25.10 9.61
CA TYR A 534 16.60 26.22 8.91
C TYR A 534 16.76 25.93 7.40
N SER A 535 16.56 26.96 6.56
CA SER A 535 16.91 26.91 5.14
C SER A 535 17.46 28.25 4.64
N ASP A 536 18.45 28.18 3.76
CA ASP A 536 19.00 29.30 2.97
C ASP A 536 18.78 29.09 1.46
N SER A 537 18.00 28.07 1.09
CA SER A 537 17.86 27.63 -0.31
C SER A 537 16.77 28.36 -1.10
N LEU A 538 16.15 29.40 -0.52
CA LEU A 538 15.09 30.15 -1.18
C LEU A 538 15.68 31.02 -2.30
N SER A 539 15.57 30.56 -3.54
CA SER A 539 16.13 31.23 -4.72
C SER A 539 15.13 32.10 -5.49
N THR A 540 13.83 31.96 -5.22
CA THR A 540 12.75 32.71 -5.88
C THR A 540 11.63 33.04 -4.90
N PHE A 541 10.98 34.19 -5.11
CA PHE A 541 9.83 34.65 -4.32
C PHE A 541 8.51 34.58 -5.10
N GLU A 542 8.56 34.06 -6.34
CA GLU A 542 7.43 33.98 -7.25
C GLU A 542 6.99 32.54 -7.52
N GLY A 543 5.70 32.39 -7.81
CA GLY A 543 5.12 31.11 -8.20
C GLY A 543 4.98 30.10 -7.06
N LYS A 544 4.67 28.87 -7.48
CA LYS A 544 4.44 27.72 -6.58
C LYS A 544 5.72 27.22 -5.91
N GLU A 545 6.85 27.30 -6.62
CA GLU A 545 8.15 26.79 -6.16
C GLU A 545 8.62 27.50 -4.90
N ALA A 546 8.44 28.83 -4.85
CA ALA A 546 8.72 29.62 -3.66
C ALA A 546 7.93 29.16 -2.42
N SER A 547 6.68 28.71 -2.62
CA SER A 547 5.82 28.24 -1.52
C SER A 547 6.18 26.81 -1.09
N GLU A 548 6.55 25.95 -2.04
CA GLU A 548 7.03 24.58 -1.79
C GLU A 548 8.35 24.56 -1.01
N LEU A 549 9.26 25.52 -1.28
CA LEU A 549 10.53 25.67 -0.58
C LEU A 549 10.38 26.14 0.88
N LEU A 550 9.23 26.69 1.29
CA LEU A 550 9.00 27.04 2.69
C LEU A 550 8.57 25.85 3.55
N GLN A 551 8.06 24.79 2.92
CA GLN A 551 7.44 23.67 3.61
C GLN A 551 8.46 22.95 4.50
N GLY A 552 8.14 22.79 5.79
CA GLY A 552 9.02 22.15 6.77
C GLY A 552 10.17 23.00 7.29
N TYR A 553 10.23 24.29 6.94
CA TYR A 553 11.24 25.21 7.47
C TYR A 553 10.61 26.32 8.30
N TRP A 554 11.30 26.71 9.37
CA TRP A 554 10.87 27.71 10.36
C TRP A 554 11.55 29.05 10.15
N ILE A 555 12.87 29.02 9.91
CA ILE A 555 13.68 30.20 9.62
C ILE A 555 14.24 30.05 8.22
N ILE A 556 13.89 31.02 7.37
CA ILE A 556 14.32 31.05 5.98
C ILE A 556 15.22 32.27 5.79
N GLU A 557 16.50 32.02 5.58
CA GLU A 557 17.49 33.05 5.31
C GLU A 557 17.43 33.45 3.84
N VAL A 558 17.37 34.77 3.63
CA VAL A 558 17.57 35.41 2.33
C VAL A 558 18.97 36.03 2.36
N GLY A 559 19.93 35.32 1.78
CA GLY A 559 21.31 35.80 1.61
C GLY A 559 21.43 36.83 0.48
N GLU A 560 22.52 37.59 0.50
CA GLU A 560 22.93 38.50 -0.59
C GLU A 560 21.87 39.53 -1.02
N LEU A 561 21.17 40.14 -0.05
CA LEU A 561 20.15 41.17 -0.32
C LEU A 561 20.60 42.32 -1.23
N ALA A 562 21.89 42.69 -1.21
CA ALA A 562 22.44 43.73 -2.06
C ALA A 562 22.48 43.36 -3.57
N GLY A 563 22.46 42.07 -3.90
CA GLY A 563 22.38 41.60 -5.28
C GLY A 563 21.01 41.85 -5.91
N LEU A 564 19.96 42.01 -5.09
CA LEU A 564 18.58 42.06 -5.56
C LEU A 564 18.20 43.40 -6.16
N ASN A 565 17.58 43.38 -7.34
CA ASN A 565 17.10 44.57 -8.01
C ASN A 565 15.78 45.10 -7.37
N LYS A 566 15.35 46.28 -7.81
CA LYS A 566 14.13 46.92 -7.27
C LYS A 566 12.86 46.10 -7.47
N ALA A 567 12.75 45.34 -8.57
CA ALA A 567 11.58 44.50 -8.81
C ALA A 567 11.54 43.33 -7.82
N GLU A 568 12.67 42.64 -7.63
CA GLU A 568 12.81 41.54 -6.67
C GLU A 568 12.52 41.99 -5.22
N MET A 569 12.99 43.18 -4.83
CA MET A 569 12.66 43.76 -3.53
C MET A 569 11.16 44.03 -3.34
N ASN A 570 10.44 44.39 -4.42
CA ASN A 570 8.98 44.53 -4.37
C ASN A 570 8.29 43.17 -4.26
N THR A 571 8.80 42.15 -4.95
CA THR A 571 8.31 40.77 -4.82
C THR A 571 8.49 40.26 -3.40
N ILE A 572 9.64 40.49 -2.76
CA ILE A 572 9.87 40.14 -1.34
C ILE A 572 8.83 40.82 -0.43
N LYS A 573 8.54 42.11 -0.63
CA LYS A 573 7.53 42.82 0.18
C LYS A 573 6.14 42.20 0.06
N GLY A 574 5.76 41.80 -1.16
CA GLY A 574 4.53 41.05 -1.41
C GLY A 574 4.57 39.69 -0.72
N PHE A 575 5.71 39.00 -0.80
CA PHE A 575 5.92 37.70 -0.19
C PHE A 575 5.81 37.76 1.34
N LEU A 576 6.53 38.66 2.02
CA LEU A 576 6.45 38.90 3.46
C LEU A 576 5.02 39.20 3.93
N SER A 577 4.22 39.83 3.07
CA SER A 577 2.85 40.22 3.41
C SER A 577 1.86 39.05 3.47
N LYS A 578 2.19 37.87 2.93
CA LYS A 578 1.28 36.72 2.90
C LYS A 578 1.07 36.09 4.29
N GLN A 579 -0.16 35.67 4.54
CA GLN A 579 -0.54 34.90 5.73
C GLN A 579 -0.70 33.42 5.43
N GLU A 580 -0.93 33.07 4.17
CA GLU A 580 -1.10 31.70 3.69
C GLU A 580 -0.26 31.50 2.43
N ASP A 581 0.26 30.28 2.28
CA ASP A 581 1.02 29.79 1.15
C ASP A 581 0.15 28.79 0.37
N ILE A 582 -0.04 29.03 -0.93
CA ILE A 582 -0.92 28.22 -1.77
C ILE A 582 -0.06 27.30 -2.62
N TYR A 583 -0.01 26.02 -2.26
CA TYR A 583 0.75 25.01 -2.99
C TYR A 583 0.05 23.65 -2.92
N ARG A 584 0.62 22.66 -3.62
CA ARG A 584 0.15 21.28 -3.59
C ARG A 584 1.22 20.46 -2.90
N ALA A 585 0.92 19.99 -1.69
CA ALA A 585 1.81 19.09 -0.96
C ALA A 585 2.21 17.88 -1.81
N PRO A 586 3.43 17.32 -1.60
CA PRO A 586 3.76 16.01 -2.13
C PRO A 586 2.63 15.02 -1.80
N PHE A 587 2.17 14.25 -2.79
CA PHE A 587 1.07 13.27 -2.68
C PHE A 587 -0.36 13.84 -2.53
N ALA A 588 -0.55 15.15 -2.36
CA ALA A 588 -1.88 15.76 -2.40
C ALA A 588 -2.41 15.86 -3.84
N ARG A 589 -3.67 15.49 -4.04
CA ARG A 589 -4.33 15.61 -5.35
C ARG A 589 -4.77 17.04 -5.68
N ARG A 590 -4.87 17.91 -4.68
CA ARG A 590 -5.44 19.27 -4.78
C ARG A 590 -4.49 20.29 -4.18
N THR A 591 -4.40 21.45 -4.82
CA THR A 591 -3.76 22.63 -4.24
C THR A 591 -4.61 23.13 -3.07
N MET A 592 -3.99 23.43 -1.94
CA MET A 592 -4.67 23.93 -0.75
C MET A 592 -3.95 25.19 -0.21
N PRO A 593 -4.68 26.09 0.47
CA PRO A 593 -4.04 27.14 1.25
C PRO A 593 -3.46 26.53 2.54
N HIS A 594 -2.19 26.83 2.81
CA HIS A 594 -1.48 26.43 4.02
C HIS A 594 -1.15 27.70 4.83
N PRO A 595 -1.65 27.85 6.06
CA PRO A 595 -1.27 28.97 6.91
C PRO A 595 0.25 29.00 7.10
N ARG A 596 0.84 30.18 6.95
CA ARG A 596 2.30 30.32 6.99
C ARG A 596 2.83 30.14 8.40
N ASN A 597 3.86 29.30 8.53
CA ASN A 597 4.47 28.88 9.79
C ASN A 597 5.94 29.28 9.95
N CYS A 598 6.51 29.97 8.97
CA CYS A 598 7.90 30.40 8.94
C CYS A 598 8.06 31.92 9.01
N ILE A 599 9.29 32.36 9.30
CA ILE A 599 9.75 33.75 9.16
C ILE A 599 10.88 33.84 8.14
N LEU A 600 11.02 35.01 7.53
CA LEU A 600 12.13 35.33 6.64
C LEU A 600 13.09 36.27 7.37
N VAL A 601 14.39 35.98 7.25
CA VAL A 601 15.48 36.76 7.84
C VAL A 601 16.50 37.09 6.77
N GLY A 602 17.13 38.25 6.86
CA GLY A 602 18.08 38.72 5.87
C GLY A 602 19.50 38.73 6.39
N THR A 603 20.45 38.45 5.50
CA THR A 603 21.88 38.69 5.75
C THR A 603 22.49 39.42 4.57
N THR A 604 23.42 40.34 4.86
CA THR A 604 24.12 41.10 3.82
C THR A 604 25.52 41.51 4.29
N ASN A 605 26.44 41.65 3.33
CA ASN A 605 27.78 42.19 3.56
C ASN A 605 27.88 43.67 3.23
N ASP A 606 26.95 44.19 2.44
CA ASP A 606 26.91 45.59 2.03
C ASP A 606 26.17 46.45 3.05
N ALA A 607 26.63 47.68 3.22
CA ALA A 607 25.95 48.69 4.04
C ALA A 607 24.74 49.28 3.31
N GLU A 608 24.79 49.39 1.98
CA GLU A 608 23.72 49.94 1.16
C GLU A 608 23.00 48.81 0.41
N PHE A 609 21.79 48.44 0.83
CA PHE A 609 21.00 47.37 0.20
C PHE A 609 19.52 47.71 0.04
N LEU A 610 19.04 48.79 0.66
CA LEU A 610 17.66 49.25 0.49
C LEU A 610 17.56 50.14 -0.75
N ARG A 611 17.30 49.49 -1.90
CA ARG A 611 17.17 50.17 -3.21
C ARG A 611 15.81 50.83 -3.46
N ASP A 612 14.78 50.40 -2.74
CA ASP A 612 13.43 50.90 -2.97
C ASP A 612 13.15 52.17 -2.16
N LYS A 613 12.39 53.10 -2.77
CA LYS A 613 12.06 54.40 -2.18
C LYS A 613 10.82 54.35 -1.27
N THR A 614 10.07 53.25 -1.29
CA THR A 614 8.80 53.12 -0.55
C THR A 614 8.70 51.79 0.19
N GLY A 615 8.21 51.79 1.42
CA GLY A 615 7.92 50.54 2.15
C GLY A 615 9.14 49.85 2.75
N ASN A 616 10.22 50.59 3.03
CA ASN A 616 11.39 50.08 3.75
C ASN A 616 11.11 49.78 5.23
N ARG A 617 9.96 50.23 5.76
CA ARG A 617 9.48 49.93 7.12
C ARG A 617 9.40 48.43 7.45
N ARG A 618 9.32 47.56 6.43
CA ARG A 618 9.28 46.10 6.56
C ARG A 618 10.66 45.51 6.83
N PHE A 619 11.73 46.28 6.64
CA PHE A 619 13.09 45.82 6.83
C PHE A 619 13.64 46.45 8.10
N TRP A 620 14.13 45.61 9.01
CA TRP A 620 14.76 46.03 10.26
C TRP A 620 16.26 45.78 10.16
N PRO A 621 17.02 46.71 9.53
CA PRO A 621 18.47 46.58 9.41
C PRO A 621 19.11 46.70 10.79
N ILE A 622 20.08 45.84 11.06
CA ILE A 622 20.91 45.85 12.26
C ILE A 622 22.36 45.66 11.86
N ASP A 623 23.14 46.64 12.25
CA ASP A 623 24.55 46.78 11.96
C ASP A 623 25.39 45.97 12.96
N LEU A 624 26.21 45.04 12.47
CA LEU A 624 26.98 44.09 13.27
C LEU A 624 28.47 44.45 13.32
N GLY A 625 29.18 43.89 14.31
CA GLY A 625 30.62 44.10 14.49
C GLY A 625 31.01 45.54 14.86
N LYS A 626 30.08 46.33 15.40
CA LYS A 626 30.33 47.68 15.92
C LYS A 626 31.03 47.65 17.28
N GLN A 627 30.98 46.51 17.96
CA GLN A 627 31.70 46.23 19.20
C GLN A 627 32.19 44.79 19.23
N VAL A 628 33.06 44.46 20.19
CA VAL A 628 33.58 43.10 20.37
C VAL A 628 32.49 42.23 21.02
N PRO A 629 32.04 41.13 20.36
CA PRO A 629 31.11 40.19 20.98
C PRO A 629 31.73 39.54 22.22
N ILE A 630 30.92 39.35 23.26
CA ILE A 630 31.34 38.68 24.49
C ILE A 630 31.15 37.15 24.44
N LYS A 631 30.37 36.66 23.48
CA LYS A 631 30.11 35.24 23.20
C LYS A 631 30.39 34.90 21.74
N SER A 632 30.62 33.63 21.47
CA SER A 632 30.93 33.07 20.16
C SER A 632 29.73 32.31 19.57
N VAL A 633 29.31 32.70 18.35
CA VAL A 633 28.25 31.99 17.61
C VAL A 633 28.60 30.52 17.35
N TRP A 634 29.89 30.22 17.16
CA TRP A 634 30.33 28.87 16.80
C TRP A 634 30.42 27.92 17.99
N ARG A 635 30.75 28.45 19.19
CA ARG A 635 31.00 27.65 20.40
C ARG A 635 29.84 27.70 21.38
N ASP A 636 29.34 28.89 21.68
CA ASP A 636 28.52 29.11 22.87
C ASP A 636 27.02 29.13 22.54
N LEU A 637 26.64 29.46 21.30
CA LEU A 637 25.22 29.67 20.94
C LEU A 637 24.39 28.39 21.03
N ALA A 638 24.93 27.26 20.57
CA ALA A 638 24.20 25.99 20.46
C ALA A 638 23.61 25.53 21.80
N GLU A 639 24.32 25.75 22.91
CA GLU A 639 23.88 25.37 24.25
C GLU A 639 22.79 26.30 24.80
N GLU A 640 22.76 27.57 24.35
CA GLU A 640 21.77 28.55 24.80
C GLU A 640 20.49 28.57 23.95
N VAL A 641 20.50 28.01 22.73
CA VAL A 641 19.34 27.99 21.82
C VAL A 641 18.04 27.53 22.51
N PRO A 642 18.02 26.42 23.30
CA PRO A 642 16.80 26.01 24.00
C PRO A 642 16.28 27.07 24.98
N GLN A 643 17.15 27.78 25.69
CA GLN A 643 16.74 28.82 26.64
C GLN A 643 16.33 30.13 25.96
N ILE A 644 16.98 30.48 24.84
CA ILE A 644 16.58 31.62 23.99
C ILE A 644 15.15 31.40 23.47
N TRP A 645 14.85 30.20 22.98
CA TRP A 645 13.50 29.87 22.53
C TRP A 645 12.49 29.75 23.67
N ALA A 646 12.90 29.22 24.83
CA ALA A 646 12.05 29.18 26.02
C ALA A 646 11.62 30.60 26.44
N GLU A 647 12.56 31.55 26.45
CA GLU A 647 12.28 32.96 26.73
C GLU A 647 11.34 33.59 25.68
N ALA A 648 11.58 33.34 24.39
CA ALA A 648 10.71 33.82 23.31
C ALA A 648 9.28 33.25 23.42
N VAL A 649 9.13 31.99 23.87
CA VAL A 649 7.83 31.38 24.19
C VAL A 649 7.14 32.10 25.35
N GLU A 650 7.87 32.51 26.39
CA GLU A 650 7.31 33.29 27.49
C GLU A 650 6.85 34.69 27.04
N TYR A 651 7.60 35.35 26.16
CA TYR A 651 7.15 36.60 25.53
C TYR A 651 5.87 36.41 24.68
N PHE A 652 5.79 35.32 23.92
CA PHE A 652 4.58 34.98 23.16
C PHE A 652 3.37 34.74 24.08
N LYS A 653 3.55 33.99 25.18
CA LYS A 653 2.49 33.76 26.19
C LYS A 653 2.00 35.08 26.81
N LYS A 654 2.89 36.05 27.00
CA LYS A 654 2.60 37.42 27.45
C LYS A 654 2.00 38.32 26.37
N ALA A 655 1.74 37.79 25.18
CA ALA A 655 1.18 38.51 24.03
C ALA A 655 2.03 39.73 23.59
N GLU A 656 3.36 39.58 23.59
CA GLU A 656 4.29 40.58 23.05
C GLU A 656 3.87 41.01 21.62
N PRO A 657 3.69 42.33 21.34
CA PRO A 657 3.34 42.82 20.02
C PRO A 657 4.42 42.55 18.96
N LEU A 658 4.02 42.13 17.76
CA LEU A 658 4.94 41.76 16.67
C LEU A 658 5.39 42.94 15.78
N TYR A 659 5.13 44.17 16.19
CA TYR A 659 5.52 45.40 15.49
C TYR A 659 6.37 46.30 16.40
N ILE A 660 7.24 47.12 15.80
CA ILE A 660 8.05 48.09 16.53
C ILE A 660 7.13 49.19 17.06
N ASP A 661 7.26 49.52 18.35
CA ASP A 661 6.46 50.54 18.99
C ASP A 661 6.74 51.93 18.39
N GLN A 662 5.72 52.81 18.40
CA GLN A 662 5.80 54.16 17.84
C GLN A 662 6.95 55.00 18.43
N ARG A 663 7.37 54.72 19.67
CA ARG A 663 8.51 55.38 20.33
C ARG A 663 9.86 55.01 19.73
N LEU A 664 9.95 53.83 19.10
CA LEU A 664 11.16 53.29 18.48
C LEU A 664 11.11 53.41 16.95
N GLU A 665 9.98 53.81 16.38
CA GLU A 665 9.77 53.95 14.94
C GLU A 665 10.78 54.93 14.32
N GLN A 666 11.08 56.03 15.01
CA GLN A 666 12.10 56.99 14.57
C GLN A 666 13.49 56.34 14.43
N MET A 667 13.91 55.52 15.42
CA MET A 667 15.19 54.81 15.36
C MET A 667 15.21 53.77 14.23
N ALA A 668 14.08 53.11 13.98
CA ALA A 668 13.96 52.15 12.88
C ALA A 668 14.05 52.85 11.51
N VAL A 669 13.43 54.04 11.37
CA VAL A 669 13.51 54.87 10.16
C VAL A 669 14.93 55.36 9.93
N GLU A 670 15.61 55.84 10.97
CA GLU A 670 17.03 56.25 10.90
C GLU A 670 17.91 55.10 10.41
N ALA A 671 17.78 53.91 11.01
CA ALA A 671 18.52 52.72 10.58
C ALA A 671 18.20 52.32 9.13
N GLN A 672 16.96 52.51 8.66
CA GLN A 672 16.57 52.23 7.26
C GLN A 672 17.18 53.23 6.28
N GLU A 673 17.21 54.52 6.61
CA GLU A 673 17.79 55.53 5.73
C GLU A 673 19.33 55.41 5.67
N GLU A 674 19.99 54.99 6.75
CA GLU A 674 21.44 54.72 6.75
C GLU A 674 21.85 53.59 5.80
N HIS A 675 20.96 52.62 5.53
CA HIS A 675 21.23 51.47 4.66
C HIS A 675 20.62 51.61 3.26
N ARG A 676 20.14 52.81 2.93
CA ARG A 676 19.57 53.14 1.64
C ARG A 676 20.66 53.32 0.59
N GLU A 677 20.42 52.76 -0.59
CA GLU A 677 21.31 52.98 -1.73
C GLU A 677 21.29 54.47 -2.12
N SER A 678 22.46 55.09 -2.05
CA SER A 678 22.64 56.49 -2.41
C SER A 678 22.66 56.63 -3.93
N ASP A 679 21.87 57.56 -4.49
CA ASP A 679 21.94 57.85 -5.92
C ASP A 679 23.16 58.75 -6.16
N PRO A 680 24.16 58.39 -7.00
CA PRO A 680 25.35 59.23 -7.22
C PRO A 680 25.00 60.64 -7.72
N ARG A 681 23.83 60.80 -8.34
CA ARG A 681 23.32 62.10 -8.80
C ARG A 681 22.89 63.00 -7.65
N GLU A 682 22.58 62.45 -6.48
CA GLU A 682 22.12 63.20 -5.31
C GLU A 682 23.15 64.24 -4.86
N GLY A 683 24.42 63.86 -4.72
CA GLY A 683 25.49 64.79 -4.37
C GLY A 683 25.70 65.88 -5.43
N VAL A 684 25.54 65.55 -6.71
CA VAL A 684 25.64 66.53 -7.81
C VAL A 684 24.46 67.51 -7.77
N ILE A 685 23.25 67.03 -7.50
CA ILE A 685 22.05 67.85 -7.34
C ILE A 685 22.19 68.76 -6.12
N LEU A 686 22.62 68.24 -4.97
CA LEU A 686 22.82 69.03 -3.75
C LEU A 686 23.80 70.18 -3.99
N ASN A 687 24.97 69.90 -4.55
CA ASN A 687 25.95 70.93 -4.93
C ASN A 687 25.36 71.97 -5.88
N PHE A 688 24.53 71.55 -6.84
CA PHE A 688 23.84 72.46 -7.74
C PHE A 688 22.81 73.33 -7.00
N LEU A 689 22.02 72.76 -6.09
CA LEU A 689 20.99 73.46 -5.34
C LEU A 689 21.57 74.46 -4.33
N ASP A 690 22.67 74.11 -3.68
CA ASP A 690 23.35 74.95 -2.68
C ASP A 690 24.12 76.12 -3.30
N ALA A 691 24.44 76.05 -4.58
CA ALA A 691 25.13 77.15 -5.26
C ALA A 691 24.25 78.41 -5.33
N LEU A 692 24.83 79.56 -5.00
CA LEU A 692 24.17 80.86 -5.11
C LEU A 692 23.94 81.22 -6.58
N VAL A 693 22.83 81.89 -6.86
CA VAL A 693 22.43 82.39 -8.18
C VAL A 693 22.15 83.89 -8.13
N PRO A 694 22.11 84.59 -9.28
CA PRO A 694 21.65 85.97 -9.36
C PRO A 694 20.19 86.16 -8.94
N GLU A 695 19.83 87.37 -8.50
CA GLU A 695 18.45 87.69 -8.10
C GLU A 695 17.42 87.49 -9.22
N ASP A 696 17.82 87.71 -10.47
CA ASP A 696 16.97 87.56 -11.64
C ASP A 696 16.97 86.13 -12.21
N TRP A 697 17.60 85.14 -11.55
CA TRP A 697 17.77 83.77 -12.05
C TRP A 697 16.47 83.18 -12.60
N ASN A 698 15.40 83.24 -11.80
CA ASN A 698 14.09 82.68 -12.14
C ASN A 698 13.39 83.38 -13.32
N ARG A 699 13.86 84.54 -13.76
CA ARG A 699 13.31 85.30 -14.90
C ARG A 699 14.07 85.02 -16.21
N ARG A 700 15.25 84.41 -16.15
CA ARG A 700 16.06 84.05 -17.32
C ARG A 700 15.48 82.83 -18.01
N ASP A 701 15.63 82.78 -19.33
CA ASP A 701 15.35 81.60 -20.15
C ASP A 701 16.42 80.50 -19.97
N GLU A 702 16.16 79.33 -20.55
CA GLU A 702 17.02 78.15 -20.46
C GLU A 702 18.45 78.43 -20.96
N ASP A 703 18.61 79.06 -22.12
CA ASP A 703 19.93 79.29 -22.74
C ASP A 703 20.79 80.26 -21.93
N ASN A 704 20.18 81.32 -21.38
CA ASN A 704 20.87 82.28 -20.52
C ASN A 704 21.28 81.64 -19.18
N ARG A 705 20.44 80.78 -18.59
CA ARG A 705 20.81 80.05 -17.36
C ARG A 705 21.95 79.07 -17.60
N ARG A 706 21.89 78.29 -18.69
CA ARG A 706 22.96 77.32 -19.04
C ARG A 706 24.28 78.04 -19.29
N THR A 707 24.28 79.08 -20.12
CA THR A 707 25.48 79.88 -20.41
C THR A 707 26.06 80.52 -19.15
N PHE A 708 25.19 81.04 -18.26
CA PHE A 708 25.63 81.64 -17.01
C PHE A 708 26.28 80.62 -16.07
N TYR A 709 25.65 79.45 -15.90
CA TYR A 709 26.15 78.38 -15.04
C TYR A 709 27.45 77.76 -15.59
N MET A 710 27.61 77.67 -16.92
CA MET A 710 28.87 77.25 -17.54
C MET A 710 30.03 78.20 -17.25
N ASN A 711 29.75 79.50 -17.08
CA ASN A 711 30.73 80.53 -16.73
C ASN A 711 30.67 80.96 -15.26
N MET A 712 30.16 80.10 -14.37
CA MET A 712 29.88 80.46 -12.96
C MET A 712 31.11 80.96 -12.20
N ALA A 713 32.31 80.47 -12.54
CA ALA A 713 33.55 80.97 -11.94
C ALA A 713 33.82 82.45 -12.24
N ALA A 714 33.55 82.90 -13.47
CA ALA A 714 33.67 84.30 -13.87
C ALA A 714 32.51 85.16 -13.34
N ASN A 715 31.32 84.55 -13.21
CA ASN A 715 30.11 85.23 -12.76
C ASN A 715 29.89 85.23 -11.24
N LYS A 716 30.84 84.70 -10.45
CA LYS A 716 30.67 84.45 -9.01
C LYS A 716 30.24 85.70 -8.22
N GLN A 717 30.66 86.89 -8.64
CA GLN A 717 30.29 88.16 -7.99
C GLN A 717 28.80 88.51 -8.12
N LEU A 718 28.10 87.95 -9.12
CA LEU A 718 26.67 88.18 -9.36
C LEU A 718 25.77 87.18 -8.61
N CYS A 719 26.35 86.13 -8.02
CA CYS A 719 25.63 85.06 -7.34
C CYS A 719 25.39 85.40 -5.86
N THR A 720 24.29 86.09 -5.55
CA THR A 720 24.01 86.63 -4.22
C THR A 720 22.88 85.94 -3.45
N VAL A 721 22.00 85.19 -4.13
CA VAL A 721 20.81 84.58 -3.50
C VAL A 721 20.78 83.07 -3.63
N LYS A 722 20.14 82.39 -2.68
CA LYS A 722 19.89 80.94 -2.76
C LYS A 722 18.80 80.64 -3.76
N ARG A 723 18.88 79.48 -4.42
CA ARG A 723 17.74 78.96 -5.20
C ARG A 723 16.59 78.65 -4.26
N ASP A 724 15.38 78.99 -4.71
CA ASP A 724 14.18 78.90 -3.89
C ASP A 724 13.09 78.02 -4.53
N ARG A 725 13.33 77.54 -5.74
CA ARG A 725 12.49 76.61 -6.50
C ARG A 725 13.32 75.81 -7.50
N ILE A 726 12.91 74.59 -7.81
CA ILE A 726 13.57 73.70 -8.80
C ILE A 726 12.58 72.69 -9.38
N CYS A 727 12.78 72.26 -10.63
CA CYS A 727 12.07 71.13 -11.22
C CYS A 727 13.02 70.10 -11.87
N ALA A 728 12.53 68.89 -12.14
CA ALA A 728 13.36 67.81 -12.69
C ALA A 728 13.97 68.14 -14.07
N VAL A 729 13.24 68.85 -14.94
CA VAL A 729 13.74 69.24 -16.27
C VAL A 729 14.86 70.27 -16.16
N GLU A 730 14.77 71.19 -15.19
CA GLU A 730 15.82 72.18 -14.91
C GLU A 730 17.11 71.48 -14.47
N LEU A 731 17.03 70.51 -13.55
CA LEU A 731 18.19 69.70 -13.17
C LEU A 731 18.75 68.90 -14.35
N TRP A 732 17.88 68.33 -15.19
CA TRP A 732 18.31 67.61 -16.40
C TRP A 732 19.14 68.49 -17.34
N CYS A 733 18.65 69.68 -17.64
CA CYS A 733 19.24 70.57 -18.65
C CYS A 733 20.45 71.36 -18.10
N GLU A 734 20.35 71.83 -16.86
CA GLU A 734 21.34 72.74 -16.27
C GLU A 734 22.37 72.01 -15.40
N CYS A 735 21.92 71.12 -14.51
CA CYS A 735 22.81 70.38 -13.61
C CYS A 735 23.54 69.25 -14.34
N PHE A 736 22.81 68.39 -15.07
CA PHE A 736 23.38 67.26 -15.81
C PHE A 736 23.80 67.58 -17.25
N ARG A 737 23.55 68.82 -17.70
CA ARG A 737 23.91 69.33 -19.04
C ARG A 737 23.36 68.49 -20.19
N GLN A 738 22.23 67.82 -19.98
CA GLN A 738 21.61 67.00 -21.00
C GLN A 738 20.67 67.82 -21.89
N ASP A 739 20.34 67.27 -23.05
CA ASP A 739 19.36 67.86 -23.95
C ASP A 739 17.93 67.56 -23.47
N LYS A 740 17.08 68.59 -23.42
CA LYS A 740 15.69 68.51 -22.98
C LYS A 740 14.87 67.48 -23.76
N GLY A 741 15.08 67.37 -25.07
CA GLY A 741 14.38 66.43 -25.94
C GLY A 741 14.76 64.97 -25.72
N ARG A 742 15.88 64.71 -25.04
CA ARG A 742 16.33 63.35 -24.69
C ARG A 742 15.79 62.84 -23.35
N MET A 743 15.12 63.70 -22.58
CA MET A 743 14.61 63.33 -21.26
C MET A 743 13.42 62.36 -21.39
N LYS A 744 13.53 61.20 -20.75
CA LYS A 744 12.44 60.24 -20.65
C LYS A 744 11.63 60.48 -19.37
N ASN A 745 10.40 59.95 -19.36
CA ASN A 745 9.56 59.95 -18.17
C ASN A 745 10.21 59.21 -16.97
N SER A 746 11.07 58.20 -17.22
CA SER A 746 11.85 57.53 -16.19
C SER A 746 12.82 58.49 -15.51
N ASP A 747 13.56 59.28 -16.29
CA ASP A 747 14.56 60.23 -15.80
C ASP A 747 13.90 61.30 -14.91
N ALA A 748 12.76 61.83 -15.36
CA ALA A 748 11.97 62.78 -14.58
C ALA A 748 11.49 62.17 -13.26
N ARG A 749 11.05 60.90 -13.26
CA ARG A 749 10.63 60.20 -12.03
C ARG A 749 11.80 59.97 -11.07
N GLU A 750 12.97 59.63 -11.59
CA GLU A 750 14.17 59.41 -10.79
C GLU A 750 14.64 60.68 -10.10
N ILE A 751 14.78 61.79 -10.84
CA ILE A 751 15.19 63.10 -10.31
C ILE A 751 14.16 63.64 -9.31
N ASN A 752 12.87 63.60 -9.64
CA ASN A 752 11.82 63.98 -8.68
C ASN A 752 11.85 63.09 -7.43
N GLY A 753 12.24 61.82 -7.60
CA GLY A 753 12.45 60.91 -6.49
C GLY A 753 13.57 61.38 -5.58
N ILE A 754 14.72 61.79 -6.11
CA ILE A 754 15.83 62.36 -5.31
C ILE A 754 15.35 63.61 -4.56
N LEU A 755 14.72 64.55 -5.27
CA LEU A 755 14.25 65.83 -4.70
C LEU A 755 13.29 65.68 -3.50
N ARG A 756 12.45 64.64 -3.47
CA ARG A 756 11.53 64.37 -2.34
C ARG A 756 12.22 64.01 -1.04
N HIS A 757 13.45 63.52 -1.12
CA HIS A 757 14.20 63.04 0.04
C HIS A 757 15.29 64.03 0.46
N LEU A 758 15.51 65.11 -0.30
CA LEU A 758 16.47 66.14 0.07
C LEU A 758 15.93 66.99 1.22
N THR A 759 16.69 67.05 2.30
CA THR A 759 16.38 67.89 3.46
C THR A 759 16.31 69.36 3.04
N GLY A 760 15.22 70.05 3.39
CA GLY A 760 15.05 71.48 3.10
C GLY A 760 14.34 71.80 1.78
N TRP A 761 13.85 70.80 1.04
CA TRP A 761 13.06 70.97 -0.19
C TRP A 761 11.70 70.27 -0.08
N GLU A 762 10.63 70.95 -0.52
CA GLU A 762 9.25 70.49 -0.39
C GLU A 762 8.54 70.50 -1.75
N GLU A 763 7.81 69.42 -2.09
CA GLU A 763 7.03 69.31 -3.33
C GLU A 763 5.72 70.10 -3.22
N LEU A 764 5.45 71.00 -4.18
CA LEU A 764 4.15 71.67 -4.26
C LEU A 764 3.06 70.75 -4.84
N LYS A 765 1.83 70.90 -4.35
CA LYS A 765 0.66 70.15 -4.87
C LYS A 765 0.37 70.51 -6.32
N GLY A 766 0.57 69.55 -7.22
CA GLY A 766 0.26 69.63 -8.65
C GLY A 766 1.28 70.42 -9.47
N PRO A 767 1.26 70.29 -10.81
CA PRO A 767 2.21 70.98 -11.68
C PRO A 767 2.10 72.51 -11.56
N ARG A 768 3.21 73.22 -11.69
CA ARG A 768 3.31 74.68 -11.77
C ARG A 768 4.03 75.07 -13.04
N ASP A 769 3.65 76.20 -13.60
CA ASP A 769 4.34 76.76 -14.75
C ASP A 769 5.70 77.30 -14.31
N THR A 770 6.78 76.82 -14.94
CA THR A 770 8.16 77.23 -14.65
C THR A 770 8.70 78.23 -15.68
N ALA A 771 7.85 78.73 -16.59
CA ALA A 771 8.18 79.58 -17.73
C ALA A 771 9.16 78.91 -18.72
N ALA A 772 10.39 78.63 -18.32
CA ALA A 772 11.43 78.01 -19.15
C ALA A 772 11.10 76.55 -19.54
N TYR A 773 10.40 75.81 -18.68
CA TYR A 773 10.13 74.38 -18.88
C TYR A 773 8.64 74.01 -18.90
N GLY A 774 7.75 75.00 -18.96
CA GLY A 774 6.29 74.81 -18.94
C GLY A 774 5.79 74.21 -17.62
N LYS A 775 4.66 73.50 -17.65
CA LYS A 775 4.04 72.93 -16.44
C LYS A 775 4.82 71.71 -15.93
N GLN A 776 5.54 71.88 -14.83
CA GLN A 776 6.36 70.84 -14.19
C GLN A 776 5.97 70.64 -12.72
N ARG A 777 6.31 69.47 -12.16
CA ARG A 777 6.30 69.31 -10.70
C ARG A 777 7.41 70.17 -10.12
N LEU A 778 7.05 71.04 -9.18
CA LEU A 778 7.93 72.07 -8.64
C LEU A 778 8.22 71.78 -7.17
N PHE A 779 9.50 71.78 -6.83
CA PHE A 779 10.00 71.73 -5.47
C PHE A 779 10.43 73.14 -5.06
N VAL A 780 10.17 73.53 -3.82
CA VAL A 780 10.56 74.84 -3.27
C VAL A 780 11.34 74.65 -1.98
N SER A 781 12.18 75.62 -1.63
CA SER A 781 12.89 75.58 -0.35
C SER A 781 11.89 75.60 0.81
N ALA A 782 12.20 74.91 1.91
CA ALA A 782 11.32 74.84 3.08
C ALA A 782 10.97 76.23 3.65
N GLU A 783 11.91 77.18 3.58
CA GLU A 783 11.69 78.59 3.92
C GLU A 783 10.58 79.22 3.05
N ARG A 784 10.62 78.98 1.74
CA ARG A 784 9.60 79.46 0.81
C ARG A 784 8.28 78.70 0.95
N TYR A 785 8.34 77.40 1.21
CA TYR A 785 7.16 76.55 1.37
C TYR A 785 6.29 77.04 2.54
N LYS A 786 6.91 77.38 3.68
CA LYS A 786 6.21 77.97 4.84
C LYS A 786 5.53 79.30 4.51
N TYR A 787 6.14 80.12 3.65
CA TYR A 787 5.60 81.41 3.22
C TYR A 787 4.37 81.27 2.30
N ASN A 788 4.34 80.25 1.45
CA ASN A 788 3.21 79.95 0.54
C ASN A 788 2.15 79.02 1.15
N GLY A 789 2.42 78.40 2.31
CA GLY A 789 1.47 77.55 3.04
C GLY A 789 0.49 78.30 3.93
N GLN A 790 0.69 79.62 4.11
CA GLN A 790 -0.20 80.51 4.86
C GLN A 790 -1.15 81.31 3.93
N SER A 791 -1.14 81.07 2.61
CA SER A 791 -1.99 81.75 1.63
C SER A 791 -3.01 80.83 0.98
#